data_AF-A0A7R9CZ69-F1
#
_entry.id   AF-A0A7R9CZ69-F1
#
_cell.length_a   1.000
_cell.length_b   1.000
_cell.length_c   1.000
_cell.angle_alpha   90.00
_cell.angle_beta   90.00
_cell.angle_gamma   90.00
#
_symmetry.space_group_name_H-M   'P 1'
#
loop_
_entity.id
_entity.type
_entity.pdbx_description
1 polymer ?
#
loop_
_entity_poly.entity_id
_entity_poly.type
_entity_poly.pdbx_seq_one_letter_code
_entity_poly.pdbx_strand_id
1 'polypeptide(L)'
;MPPREDDPLTSTLPGLWKYPTNRDAPLKSGILWLEGKREDDGAEGLWRVHDDLYDVSTFVDKHPGGADWLKLTKGTDITEAFESHHITNHADYTLKKFFVRKATTRRNSPYTFEEDGFYKTLKRRAREILGNDYSGPSSRSILIADFFFITTLLLSVLAAHGGDFLLGSLAGVFLCYTAISAHNFFHQKDNFRMYYFDLSLMSSRDWRISHALSHHLYPNTLLDLEISLFEPVIQWLPTKKSLGYKIISWIYSPIVYSFVFFSQAVIRFLLYLRGHLNHLQWRDATPLILPSLMMVFGRTGVLDTLLMWAWIVLVGSFLLAAIGFNAGHHHPGVFHDGDAPRKDRDWGLGQLDAVKDRKWISANILLVLTNFGNHALHHLFPTVDHDKLYDLKGVFKQTCKEFGVDFELAGVWECIAGQFRQLARDKVNPVPPGVHSTEIRTSISPPSAVWLNTTSALANDATEAVTMFPMTFKKGAGSSLPGLWKYPTYRDSSLKSGLMWIKGKQEDDGAEGLWRIHDDLYDFSTWTEIHPGGTEWLDITKGTDITEAFEAHHVSKIPEAMLKNFHVKAASTRRNSPYTFKEDGFYRTLKRRVREALGKEPKPKVNMSKVYADLLLLVALTTAVLATSWGSFGLATLSGLFLCFTVITAHNFFHQKDNFRMYYFDLCLMSSRDWRISHALSHHLYPNTMLDLEVSMMEPVLQWLPYESKSTLQRYGSWLWSPLIYSSMFHGQLIIRLSLIFHGYLDNVRKSDMIPLILPSLMYFLSGSGLLQTLVTWSWILVSASFFFGLIGINGAHHHPEVFMDGDTPSFHVLTHCHELARLIIQVSSWMKTLKGVFMDGDTQRLIGINGAHHHPDVFVERDTPGEDADWGLGQLDTLRDRPDIQSNLFLALTQFGHHALHHLFPTVDHSRLEKLYPIMMETCKEFGIEYEEKSIWDMLSGQFQQLARTTPNPHPPGYKP
;
A
#
# COMPACT_ATOMS: atom_id res chain seq x y z
N MET A 1 42.32 4.34 26.16
CA MET A 1 41.92 3.02 26.67
C MET A 1 40.51 2.74 26.14
N PRO A 2 40.10 1.49 25.89
CA PRO A 2 38.68 1.20 25.71
C PRO A 2 37.91 1.52 27.02
N PRO A 3 36.63 1.90 26.97
CA PRO A 3 35.83 2.18 28.16
C PRO A 3 35.71 0.95 29.07
N ARG A 4 35.51 1.18 30.36
CA ARG A 4 35.17 0.12 31.33
C ARG A 4 33.68 -0.21 31.24
N GLU A 5 33.31 -1.33 31.83
CA GLU A 5 31.93 -1.82 31.87
C GLU A 5 30.98 -0.92 32.68
N ASP A 6 31.55 0.06 33.39
CA ASP A 6 30.90 0.97 34.33
C ASP A 6 30.92 2.46 33.86
N ASP A 7 31.54 2.77 32.71
CA ASP A 7 31.53 4.14 32.17
C ASP A 7 30.13 4.51 31.66
N PRO A 8 29.57 5.70 32.02
CA PRO A 8 28.27 6.13 31.51
C PRO A 8 28.32 6.28 29.99
N LEU A 9 27.21 5.96 29.29
CA LEU A 9 27.14 6.11 27.83
C LEU A 9 27.49 7.54 27.44
N THR A 10 28.61 7.72 26.73
CA THR A 10 28.93 9.00 26.10
C THR A 10 28.19 9.09 24.77
N SER A 11 27.53 10.24 24.52
CA SER A 11 26.88 10.47 23.23
C SER A 11 27.92 10.44 22.12
N THR A 12 27.58 9.84 20.98
CA THR A 12 28.43 9.90 19.80
C THR A 12 28.25 11.20 19.03
N LEU A 13 27.15 11.95 19.26
CA LEU A 13 26.82 13.17 18.54
C LEU A 13 27.73 14.37 18.94
N PRO A 14 28.42 15.01 17.96
CA PRO A 14 29.17 16.22 18.23
C PRO A 14 28.23 17.36 18.70
N GLY A 15 28.45 17.85 19.91
CA GLY A 15 27.64 18.94 20.49
C GLY A 15 26.87 18.55 21.74
N LEU A 16 26.66 17.25 21.98
CA LEU A 16 26.10 16.74 23.22
C LEU A 16 27.23 16.26 24.15
N TRP A 17 28.00 17.19 24.70
CA TRP A 17 29.19 16.89 25.53
C TRP A 17 28.89 16.61 27.00
N LYS A 18 27.69 16.97 27.50
CA LYS A 18 27.25 16.63 28.86
C LYS A 18 26.25 15.49 28.79
N TYR A 19 26.49 14.44 29.58
CA TYR A 19 25.50 13.40 29.83
C TYR A 19 24.24 14.02 30.48
N PRO A 20 23.03 13.83 29.94
CA PRO A 20 21.88 14.61 30.39
C PRO A 20 21.54 14.42 31.87
N THR A 21 21.40 15.53 32.58
CA THR A 21 21.04 15.52 34.00
C THR A 21 19.66 14.90 34.19
N ASN A 22 19.47 14.14 35.27
CA ASN A 22 18.26 13.38 35.61
C ASN A 22 17.82 12.26 34.63
N ARG A 23 18.58 11.95 33.56
CA ARG A 23 18.25 10.85 32.62
C ARG A 23 18.00 9.51 33.33
N ASP A 24 18.86 9.16 34.28
CA ASP A 24 18.81 7.90 35.02
C ASP A 24 18.16 8.04 36.40
N ALA A 25 17.36 9.09 36.62
CA ALA A 25 16.61 9.27 37.85
C ALA A 25 15.67 8.07 38.09
N PRO A 26 15.52 7.56 39.34
CA PRO A 26 14.66 6.40 39.63
C PRO A 26 13.17 6.57 39.29
N LEU A 27 12.69 7.80 39.09
CA LEU A 27 11.32 8.12 38.67
C LEU A 27 11.36 9.03 37.44
N LYS A 28 11.66 8.45 36.28
CA LYS A 28 11.76 9.17 35.00
C LYS A 28 10.44 9.82 34.62
N SER A 29 10.47 11.11 34.30
CA SER A 29 9.28 11.90 33.94
C SER A 29 9.66 13.19 33.22
N GLY A 30 8.69 13.80 32.52
CA GLY A 30 8.90 15.06 31.81
C GLY A 30 9.33 16.22 32.72
N ILE A 31 8.89 16.24 33.98
CA ILE A 31 9.27 17.30 34.93
C ILE A 31 10.76 17.19 35.30
N LEU A 32 11.24 16.00 35.67
CA LEU A 32 12.66 15.80 35.99
C LEU A 32 13.57 16.03 34.76
N TRP A 33 13.08 15.72 33.55
CA TRP A 33 13.77 16.04 32.30
C TRP A 33 13.87 17.55 32.06
N LEU A 34 12.80 18.32 32.30
CA LEU A 34 12.84 19.79 32.25
C LEU A 34 13.74 20.39 33.34
N GLU A 35 13.79 19.79 34.54
CA GLU A 35 14.73 20.18 35.59
C GLU A 35 16.18 19.96 35.15
N GLY A 36 16.50 18.79 34.59
CA GLY A 36 17.83 18.50 34.03
C GLY A 36 18.21 19.46 32.90
N LYS A 37 17.30 19.75 31.98
CA LYS A 37 17.49 20.74 30.91
C LYS A 37 17.80 22.14 31.45
N ARG A 38 17.15 22.60 32.53
CA ARG A 38 17.43 23.91 33.16
C ARG A 38 18.86 23.99 33.70
N GLU A 39 19.41 22.89 34.19
CA GLU A 39 20.81 22.79 34.65
C GLU A 39 21.81 22.68 33.48
N ASP A 40 21.42 22.00 32.40
CA ASP A 40 22.31 21.66 31.27
C ASP A 40 22.43 22.77 30.21
N ASP A 41 21.36 23.54 29.99
CA ASP A 41 21.22 24.44 28.83
C ASP A 41 21.90 25.81 29.00
N GLY A 42 22.22 26.18 30.24
CA GLY A 42 22.85 27.47 30.54
C GLY A 42 21.99 28.68 30.17
N ALA A 43 20.66 28.56 30.23
CA ALA A 43 19.70 29.62 29.89
C ALA A 43 19.45 30.63 31.03
N GLU A 44 20.12 30.49 32.17
CA GLU A 44 20.14 31.46 33.29
C GLU A 44 18.74 31.85 33.84
N GLY A 45 17.76 30.94 33.76
CA GLY A 45 16.37 31.18 34.18
C GLY A 45 15.51 31.98 33.18
N LEU A 46 16.09 32.37 32.05
CA LEU A 46 15.46 33.00 30.89
C LEU A 46 15.15 31.94 29.81
N TRP A 47 14.66 32.36 28.64
CA TRP A 47 14.55 31.47 27.48
C TRP A 47 15.75 31.70 26.56
N ARG A 48 16.46 30.64 26.21
CA ARG A 48 17.59 30.71 25.25
C ARG A 48 17.12 30.30 23.85
N VAL A 49 17.46 31.10 22.85
CA VAL A 49 17.30 30.78 21.43
C VAL A 49 18.63 31.10 20.74
N HIS A 50 19.24 30.09 20.12
CA HIS A 50 20.62 30.10 19.67
C HIS A 50 21.57 30.51 20.82
N ASP A 51 22.44 31.51 20.62
CA ASP A 51 23.34 32.04 21.65
C ASP A 51 22.82 33.31 22.34
N ASP A 52 21.54 33.62 22.20
CA ASP A 52 20.89 34.80 22.75
C ASP A 52 19.86 34.42 23.85
N LEU A 53 19.80 35.24 24.91
CA LEU A 53 18.88 35.09 26.04
C LEU A 53 17.75 36.13 25.97
N TYR A 54 16.51 35.67 26.19
CA TYR A 54 15.29 36.46 26.05
C TYR A 54 14.41 36.38 27.30
N ASP A 55 13.83 37.51 27.72
CA ASP A 55 12.77 37.56 28.73
C ASP A 55 11.40 37.79 28.11
N VAL A 56 10.71 36.69 27.76
CA VAL A 56 9.35 36.73 27.21
C VAL A 56 8.27 36.72 28.32
N SER A 57 8.60 36.95 29.59
CA SER A 57 7.65 36.84 30.72
C SER A 57 6.39 37.69 30.54
N THR A 58 6.49 38.89 29.96
CA THR A 58 5.35 39.80 29.69
C THR A 58 4.52 39.44 28.44
N PHE A 59 4.98 38.44 27.69
CA PHE A 59 4.37 37.91 26.46
C PHE A 59 3.78 36.51 26.63
N VAL A 60 4.13 35.77 27.69
CA VAL A 60 3.67 34.39 27.96
C VAL A 60 2.17 34.21 27.75
N ASP A 61 1.32 35.00 28.43
CA ASP A 61 -0.14 34.88 28.34
C ASP A 61 -0.73 35.52 27.07
N LYS A 62 0.11 36.12 26.21
CA LYS A 62 -0.23 36.68 24.89
C LYS A 62 0.27 35.80 23.74
N HIS A 63 0.98 34.71 24.04
CA HIS A 63 1.59 33.86 23.04
C HIS A 63 0.52 33.19 22.14
N PRO A 64 0.55 33.38 20.80
CA PRO A 64 -0.48 32.83 19.91
C PRO A 64 -0.61 31.31 19.96
N GLY A 65 0.50 30.58 20.21
CA GLY A 65 0.52 29.13 20.35
C GLY A 65 0.06 28.60 21.71
N GLY A 66 -0.32 29.46 22.66
CA GLY A 66 -0.73 29.07 24.02
C GLY A 66 0.38 29.27 25.06
N ALA A 67 -0.03 29.58 26.29
CA ALA A 67 0.89 29.99 27.36
C ALA A 67 1.67 28.81 27.98
N ASP A 68 1.12 27.60 27.90
CA ASP A 68 1.70 26.38 28.50
C ASP A 68 3.13 26.12 28.02
N TRP A 69 3.40 26.28 26.72
CA TRP A 69 4.71 26.05 26.12
C TRP A 69 5.83 26.88 26.75
N LEU A 70 5.61 28.19 26.91
CA LEU A 70 6.59 29.08 27.51
C LEU A 70 6.68 28.88 29.04
N LYS A 71 5.58 28.52 29.70
CA LYS A 71 5.57 28.19 31.14
C LYS A 71 6.39 26.94 31.45
N LEU A 72 6.26 25.88 30.63
CA LEU A 72 7.02 24.64 30.75
C LEU A 72 8.53 24.86 30.52
N THR A 73 8.88 25.63 29.50
CA THR A 73 10.26 25.80 29.01
C THR A 73 11.04 26.99 29.60
N LYS A 74 10.45 27.74 30.54
CA LYS A 74 11.17 28.85 31.19
C LYS A 74 12.48 28.37 31.82
N GLY A 75 13.62 28.92 31.45
CA GLY A 75 14.91 28.49 31.97
C GLY A 75 15.60 27.38 31.18
N THR A 76 15.10 27.00 29.99
CA THR A 76 15.76 26.05 29.07
C THR A 76 16.20 26.71 27.77
N ASP A 77 17.04 26.01 27.01
CA ASP A 77 17.26 26.25 25.59
C ASP A 77 16.06 25.69 24.82
N ILE A 78 15.44 26.55 24.02
CA ILE A 78 14.25 26.25 23.21
C ILE A 78 14.53 26.45 21.72
N THR A 79 15.79 26.46 21.28
CA THR A 79 16.16 26.75 19.89
C THR A 79 15.50 25.78 18.91
N GLU A 80 15.62 24.47 19.15
CA GLU A 80 15.04 23.46 18.27
C GLU A 80 13.49 23.55 18.25
N ALA A 81 12.86 23.86 19.39
CA ALA A 81 11.42 24.10 19.48
C ALA A 81 10.99 25.37 18.73
N PHE A 82 11.73 26.47 18.90
CA PHE A 82 11.48 27.74 18.25
C PHE A 82 11.58 27.62 16.73
N GLU A 83 12.62 26.96 16.22
CA GLU A 83 12.84 26.77 14.79
C GLU A 83 11.81 25.82 14.17
N SER A 84 11.43 24.73 14.84
CA SER A 84 10.47 23.73 14.31
C SER A 84 9.01 24.19 14.30
N HIS A 85 8.58 24.95 15.31
CA HIS A 85 7.17 25.31 15.48
C HIS A 85 6.78 26.64 14.80
N HIS A 86 7.74 27.51 14.46
CA HIS A 86 7.49 28.80 13.81
C HIS A 86 7.87 28.80 12.33
N ILE A 87 6.89 28.64 11.43
CA ILE A 87 7.13 28.61 9.98
C ILE A 87 7.41 30.02 9.41
N THR A 88 6.73 31.06 9.90
CA THR A 88 6.86 32.44 9.39
C THR A 88 7.87 33.28 10.17
N ASN A 89 8.47 34.29 9.52
CA ASN A 89 9.43 35.22 10.16
C ASN A 89 8.82 36.13 11.25
N HIS A 90 7.50 36.08 11.49
CA HIS A 90 6.84 36.94 12.48
C HIS A 90 7.35 36.69 13.91
N ALA A 91 7.71 35.44 14.20
CA ALA A 91 8.30 35.05 15.48
C ALA A 91 9.65 35.76 15.69
N ASP A 92 10.55 35.75 14.70
CA ASP A 92 11.87 36.38 14.76
C ASP A 92 11.79 37.90 14.99
N TYR A 93 10.89 38.60 14.29
CA TYR A 93 10.68 40.03 14.50
C TYR A 93 10.05 40.36 15.87
N THR A 94 9.24 39.44 16.41
CA THR A 94 8.63 39.61 17.73
C THR A 94 9.64 39.34 18.85
N LEU A 95 10.44 38.28 18.73
CA LEU A 95 11.41 37.82 19.73
C LEU A 95 12.48 38.88 20.02
N LYS A 96 12.93 39.63 19.01
CA LYS A 96 13.91 40.74 19.15
C LYS A 96 13.53 41.80 20.18
N LYS A 97 12.24 41.98 20.48
CA LYS A 97 11.74 42.94 21.49
C LYS A 97 12.03 42.52 22.93
N PHE A 98 12.39 41.25 23.13
CA PHE A 98 12.59 40.61 24.44
C PHE A 98 14.06 40.21 24.68
N PHE A 99 14.98 40.60 23.79
CA PHE A 99 16.41 40.30 23.92
C PHE A 99 17.01 40.97 25.15
N VAL A 100 17.77 40.20 25.93
CA VAL A 100 18.46 40.68 27.14
C VAL A 100 19.96 40.79 26.89
N ARG A 101 20.62 39.68 26.54
CA ARG A 101 22.05 39.60 26.21
C ARG A 101 22.40 38.26 25.56
N LYS A 102 23.63 38.12 25.10
CA LYS A 102 24.19 36.83 24.69
C LYS A 102 24.43 35.91 25.90
N ALA A 103 24.27 34.61 25.70
CA ALA A 103 24.69 33.58 26.65
C ALA A 103 26.22 33.52 26.72
N THR A 104 26.77 33.26 27.90
CA THR A 104 28.22 33.12 28.12
C THR A 104 28.70 31.67 28.05
N THR A 105 27.77 30.72 28.03
CA THR A 105 28.00 29.27 27.98
C THR A 105 27.71 28.74 26.57
N ARG A 106 28.35 27.64 26.17
CA ARG A 106 28.11 26.98 24.87
C ARG A 106 26.82 26.13 24.95
N ARG A 107 25.98 26.12 23.90
CA ARG A 107 24.73 25.33 23.82
C ARG A 107 24.97 23.81 23.92
N ASN A 108 24.41 23.10 24.89
CA ASN A 108 24.47 21.63 24.93
C ASN A 108 23.44 21.00 23.98
N SER A 109 23.63 21.19 22.67
CA SER A 109 22.79 20.63 21.60
C SER A 109 23.67 20.02 20.49
N PRO A 110 23.32 18.82 19.97
CA PRO A 110 24.05 18.21 18.88
C PRO A 110 23.85 18.93 17.52
N TYR A 111 22.85 19.80 17.38
CA TYR A 111 22.40 20.31 16.08
C TYR A 111 22.73 21.79 15.78
N THR A 112 22.67 22.15 14.49
CA THR A 112 22.82 23.51 13.94
C THR A 112 21.67 23.87 12.98
N PHE A 113 21.56 25.16 12.65
CA PHE A 113 20.47 25.74 11.85
C PHE A 113 21.01 26.79 10.85
N GLU A 114 22.05 26.42 10.10
CA GLU A 114 22.68 27.31 9.11
C GLU A 114 21.66 27.75 8.04
N GLU A 115 21.72 29.00 7.60
CA GLU A 115 20.69 29.57 6.71
C GLU A 115 20.69 28.95 5.30
N ASP A 116 21.81 28.45 4.81
CA ASP A 116 21.93 27.63 3.59
C ASP A 116 21.80 26.12 3.85
N GLY A 117 21.61 25.70 5.11
CA GLY A 117 21.37 24.32 5.51
C GLY A 117 20.05 23.72 5.00
N PHE A 118 19.94 22.40 5.12
CA PHE A 118 18.79 21.62 4.65
C PHE A 118 17.49 22.11 5.31
N TYR A 119 17.47 22.24 6.64
CA TYR A 119 16.24 22.57 7.34
C TYR A 119 15.73 23.98 7.02
N LYS A 120 16.61 24.99 7.06
CA LYS A 120 16.26 26.38 6.73
C LYS A 120 15.80 26.53 5.29
N THR A 121 16.41 25.80 4.36
CA THR A 121 15.98 25.75 2.95
C THR A 121 14.59 25.15 2.79
N LEU A 122 14.31 24.00 3.43
CA LEU A 122 12.99 23.38 3.40
C LEU A 122 11.91 24.28 4.05
N LYS A 123 12.23 24.89 5.20
CA LYS A 123 11.33 25.79 5.95
C LYS A 123 10.92 27.03 5.14
N ARG A 124 11.82 27.60 4.34
CA ARG A 124 11.47 28.70 3.39
C ARG A 124 10.48 28.23 2.33
N ARG A 125 10.73 27.09 1.68
CA ARG A 125 9.83 26.51 0.67
C ARG A 125 8.45 26.15 1.24
N ALA A 126 8.43 25.57 2.45
CA ALA A 126 7.18 25.24 3.14
C ALA A 126 6.32 26.46 3.44
N ARG A 127 6.95 27.59 3.82
CA ARG A 127 6.25 28.87 4.04
C ARG A 127 5.60 29.43 2.78
N GLU A 128 6.25 29.30 1.62
CA GLU A 128 5.71 29.76 0.34
C GLU A 128 4.44 29.00 -0.06
N ILE A 129 4.36 27.71 0.27
CA ILE A 129 3.19 26.86 0.03
C ILE A 129 2.07 27.11 1.05
N LEU A 130 2.40 27.10 2.34
CA LEU A 130 1.40 27.18 3.43
C LEU A 130 0.88 28.61 3.69
N GLY A 131 1.65 29.62 3.25
CA GLY A 131 1.33 31.02 3.49
C GLY A 131 1.22 31.38 4.98
N ASN A 132 0.26 32.25 5.31
CA ASN A 132 0.05 32.74 6.67
C ASN A 132 -0.91 31.87 7.51
N ASP A 133 -1.71 30.99 6.88
CA ASP A 133 -2.67 30.09 7.56
C ASP A 133 -2.11 28.67 7.71
N TYR A 134 -0.85 28.57 8.14
CA TYR A 134 -0.17 27.28 8.35
C TYR A 134 -0.59 26.60 9.65
N SER A 135 -0.91 27.38 10.68
CA SER A 135 -1.17 26.90 12.05
C SER A 135 -2.66 26.73 12.34
N GLY A 136 -3.05 25.55 12.81
CA GLY A 136 -4.42 25.27 13.25
C GLY A 136 -5.06 24.11 12.48
N PRO A 137 -6.04 23.43 13.08
CA PRO A 137 -6.46 22.13 12.61
C PRO A 137 -7.35 22.23 11.37
N SER A 138 -7.17 21.29 10.45
CA SER A 138 -8.06 21.19 9.28
C SER A 138 -9.46 20.72 9.73
N SER A 139 -10.52 21.15 9.03
CA SER A 139 -11.89 20.66 9.27
C SER A 139 -11.98 19.14 9.18
N ARG A 140 -11.13 18.51 8.36
CA ARG A 140 -11.05 17.05 8.20
C ARG A 140 -10.41 16.40 9.43
N SER A 141 -9.30 16.95 9.91
CA SER A 141 -8.62 16.50 11.13
C SER A 141 -9.52 16.64 12.36
N ILE A 142 -10.30 17.74 12.45
CA ILE A 142 -11.36 17.92 13.47
C ILE A 142 -12.39 16.80 13.40
N LEU A 143 -13.02 16.59 12.24
CA LEU A 143 -14.11 15.62 12.09
C LEU A 143 -13.66 14.18 12.38
N ILE A 144 -12.43 13.82 12.01
CA ILE A 144 -11.84 12.50 12.30
C ILE A 144 -11.63 12.32 13.82
N ALA A 145 -11.04 13.30 14.50
CA ALA A 145 -10.79 13.22 15.94
C ALA A 145 -12.09 13.21 16.76
N ASP A 146 -13.07 14.04 16.40
CA ASP A 146 -14.38 14.09 17.05
C ASP A 146 -15.14 12.77 16.86
N PHE A 147 -15.07 12.18 15.66
CA PHE A 147 -15.65 10.87 15.38
C PHE A 147 -15.04 9.77 16.26
N PHE A 148 -13.72 9.72 16.40
CA PHE A 148 -13.06 8.73 17.28
C PHE A 148 -13.43 8.93 18.74
N PHE A 149 -13.41 10.18 19.23
CA PHE A 149 -13.79 10.52 20.60
C PHE A 149 -15.23 10.09 20.90
N ILE A 150 -16.20 10.53 20.09
CA ILE A 150 -17.63 10.19 20.27
C ILE A 150 -17.83 8.67 20.21
N THR A 151 -17.15 7.98 19.29
CA THR A 151 -17.26 6.52 19.15
C THR A 151 -16.67 5.79 20.37
N THR A 152 -15.57 6.28 20.95
CA THR A 152 -15.04 5.77 22.24
C THR A 152 -16.06 5.90 23.36
N LEU A 153 -16.73 7.05 23.48
CA LEU A 153 -17.76 7.26 24.51
C LEU A 153 -18.93 6.29 24.31
N LEU A 154 -19.49 6.22 23.10
CA LEU A 154 -20.65 5.37 22.79
C LEU A 154 -20.34 3.89 22.99
N LEU A 155 -19.21 3.41 22.48
CA LEU A 155 -18.83 2.00 22.61
C LEU A 155 -18.50 1.61 24.04
N SER A 156 -17.89 2.49 24.85
CA SER A 156 -17.64 2.17 26.27
C SER A 156 -18.96 1.98 27.04
N VAL A 157 -19.97 2.84 26.79
CA VAL A 157 -21.32 2.70 27.36
C VAL A 157 -22.02 1.42 26.89
N LEU A 158 -21.95 1.09 25.60
CA LEU A 158 -22.56 -0.13 25.05
C LEU A 158 -21.87 -1.41 25.57
N ALA A 159 -20.54 -1.41 25.65
CA ALA A 159 -19.75 -2.50 26.21
C ALA A 159 -20.09 -2.74 27.69
N ALA A 160 -20.21 -1.66 28.48
CA ALA A 160 -20.72 -1.74 29.85
C ALA A 160 -22.14 -2.34 29.86
N HIS A 161 -23.07 -1.75 29.12
CA HIS A 161 -24.47 -2.16 29.12
C HIS A 161 -24.70 -3.65 28.81
N GLY A 162 -23.94 -4.20 27.84
CA GLY A 162 -24.01 -5.61 27.48
C GLY A 162 -23.10 -6.53 28.30
N GLY A 163 -22.20 -6.00 29.14
CA GLY A 163 -21.11 -6.77 29.75
C GLY A 163 -20.11 -7.35 28.72
N ASP A 164 -20.04 -6.74 27.53
CA ASP A 164 -19.38 -7.31 26.36
C ASP A 164 -17.94 -6.80 26.22
N PHE A 165 -16.99 -7.68 26.55
CA PHE A 165 -15.55 -7.40 26.45
C PHE A 165 -15.02 -7.36 25.01
N LEU A 166 -15.78 -7.84 24.02
CA LEU A 166 -15.47 -7.68 22.60
C LEU A 166 -15.76 -6.22 22.18
N LEU A 167 -16.95 -5.71 22.49
CA LEU A 167 -17.25 -4.27 22.36
C LEU A 167 -16.32 -3.39 23.23
N GLY A 168 -15.94 -3.87 24.41
CA GLY A 168 -14.91 -3.21 25.24
C GLY A 168 -13.54 -3.16 24.57
N SER A 169 -13.17 -4.22 23.84
CA SER A 169 -11.95 -4.21 23.02
C SER A 169 -12.04 -3.16 21.91
N LEU A 170 -13.19 -3.03 21.24
CA LEU A 170 -13.41 -1.98 20.23
C LEU A 170 -13.33 -0.57 20.82
N ALA A 171 -13.95 -0.34 21.98
CA ALA A 171 -13.83 0.92 22.69
C ALA A 171 -12.36 1.24 23.05
N GLY A 172 -11.55 0.23 23.40
CA GLY A 172 -10.11 0.38 23.60
C GLY A 172 -9.35 0.73 22.32
N VAL A 173 -9.75 0.14 21.19
CA VAL A 173 -9.19 0.48 19.86
C VAL A 173 -9.50 1.94 19.49
N PHE A 174 -10.74 2.39 19.66
CA PHE A 174 -11.08 3.81 19.45
C PHE A 174 -10.45 4.74 20.47
N LEU A 175 -10.21 4.30 21.71
CA LEU A 175 -9.46 5.07 22.71
C LEU A 175 -8.02 5.33 22.26
N CYS A 176 -7.35 4.31 21.68
CA CYS A 176 -6.05 4.49 21.04
C CYS A 176 -6.11 5.54 19.91
N TYR A 177 -7.13 5.46 19.05
CA TYR A 177 -7.29 6.40 17.92
C TYR A 177 -7.64 7.81 18.35
N THR A 178 -8.42 7.93 19.42
CA THR A 178 -8.71 9.19 20.10
C THR A 178 -7.43 9.81 20.65
N ALA A 179 -6.52 9.01 21.22
CA ALA A 179 -5.21 9.48 21.66
C ALA A 179 -4.27 9.88 20.50
N ILE A 180 -4.11 9.05 19.45
CA ILE A 180 -3.20 9.37 18.33
C ILE A 180 -3.70 10.58 17.53
N SER A 181 -5.01 10.71 17.33
CA SER A 181 -5.55 11.88 16.64
C SER A 181 -5.42 13.15 17.49
N ALA A 182 -5.58 13.08 18.82
CA ALA A 182 -5.36 14.19 19.75
C ALA A 182 -3.93 14.76 19.69
N HIS A 183 -2.94 13.95 19.29
CA HIS A 183 -1.55 14.39 19.19
C HIS A 183 -1.32 15.51 18.16
N ASN A 184 -2.06 15.48 17.05
CA ASN A 184 -2.09 16.60 16.09
C ASN A 184 -2.52 17.93 16.74
N PHE A 185 -3.34 17.90 17.79
CA PHE A 185 -3.95 19.09 18.39
C PHE A 185 -3.14 19.71 19.52
N PHE A 186 -2.31 18.96 20.26
CA PHE A 186 -1.51 19.59 21.32
C PHE A 186 -0.24 20.28 20.80
N HIS A 187 0.26 19.91 19.61
CA HIS A 187 1.33 20.64 18.88
C HIS A 187 0.88 22.00 18.34
N GLN A 188 -0.44 22.23 18.33
CA GLN A 188 -1.09 23.46 17.91
C GLN A 188 -1.43 24.33 19.14
N LYS A 189 -2.08 25.48 18.88
CA LYS A 189 -2.63 26.35 19.92
C LYS A 189 -3.57 25.56 20.84
N ASP A 190 -3.53 25.87 22.14
CA ASP A 190 -4.40 25.28 23.16
C ASP A 190 -5.87 25.24 22.72
N ASN A 191 -6.42 24.03 22.69
CA ASN A 191 -7.79 23.71 22.26
C ASN A 191 -8.26 22.46 23.02
N PHE A 192 -9.58 22.26 23.16
CA PHE A 192 -10.12 21.20 24.02
C PHE A 192 -9.83 19.77 23.51
N ARG A 193 -9.51 19.59 22.22
CA ARG A 193 -9.24 18.26 21.64
C ARG A 193 -7.91 17.67 22.08
N MET A 194 -7.00 18.45 22.69
CA MET A 194 -5.85 17.86 23.37
C MET A 194 -6.26 16.91 24.49
N TYR A 195 -7.39 17.20 25.18
CA TYR A 195 -7.87 16.40 26.30
C TYR A 195 -8.48 15.05 25.87
N TYR A 196 -8.66 14.83 24.56
CA TYR A 196 -8.98 13.51 24.02
C TYR A 196 -7.87 12.49 24.34
N PHE A 197 -6.61 12.93 24.34
CA PHE A 197 -5.47 12.13 24.79
C PHE A 197 -5.61 11.71 26.26
N ASP A 198 -6.14 12.58 27.12
CA ASP A 198 -6.21 12.36 28.55
C ASP A 198 -7.25 11.31 28.96
N LEU A 199 -8.17 10.91 28.07
CA LEU A 199 -9.04 9.74 28.31
C LEU A 199 -8.23 8.45 28.53
N SER A 200 -7.00 8.38 28.01
CA SER A 200 -6.14 7.19 28.04
C SER A 200 -5.45 6.91 29.38
N LEU A 201 -5.67 7.71 30.43
CA LEU A 201 -4.80 7.86 31.62
C LEU A 201 -3.45 8.55 31.38
N MET A 202 -2.98 8.71 30.14
CA MET A 202 -1.85 9.59 29.85
C MET A 202 -2.24 11.07 30.03
N SER A 203 -1.28 11.97 29.91
CA SER A 203 -1.46 13.41 30.11
C SER A 203 -0.88 14.15 28.91
N SER A 204 -1.72 14.88 28.20
CA SER A 204 -1.35 15.73 27.06
C SER A 204 -0.35 16.82 27.45
N ARG A 205 -0.33 17.24 28.72
CA ARG A 205 0.71 18.13 29.26
C ARG A 205 2.05 17.43 29.37
N ASP A 206 2.07 16.19 29.85
CA ASP A 206 3.33 15.47 30.08
C ASP A 206 3.87 14.89 28.76
N TRP A 207 2.99 14.55 27.82
CA TRP A 207 3.36 14.10 26.46
C TRP A 207 3.78 15.28 25.56
N ARG A 208 3.32 16.51 25.81
CA ARG A 208 3.99 17.73 25.28
C ARG A 208 5.45 17.83 25.73
N ILE A 209 5.82 17.25 26.86
CA ILE A 209 7.22 17.25 27.31
C ILE A 209 7.98 16.06 26.72
N SER A 210 7.52 14.83 26.93
CA SER A 210 8.24 13.64 26.46
C SER A 210 8.29 13.54 24.94
N HIS A 211 7.17 13.79 24.28
CA HIS A 211 7.07 13.64 22.83
C HIS A 211 7.46 14.95 22.12
N ALA A 212 6.80 16.07 22.41
CA ALA A 212 6.99 17.31 21.63
C ALA A 212 8.29 18.10 21.95
N LEU A 213 8.75 18.13 23.21
CA LEU A 213 9.97 18.86 23.58
C LEU A 213 11.22 17.98 23.68
N SER A 214 11.07 16.66 23.83
CA SER A 214 12.19 15.74 23.93
C SER A 214 12.33 14.87 22.68
N HIS A 215 11.40 13.94 22.42
CA HIS A 215 11.50 13.02 21.28
C HIS A 215 11.54 13.73 19.92
N HIS A 216 10.63 14.66 19.64
CA HIS A 216 10.59 15.39 18.36
C HIS A 216 11.81 16.28 18.09
N LEU A 217 12.51 16.73 19.14
CA LEU A 217 13.66 17.63 18.99
C LEU A 217 14.99 16.85 18.92
N TYR A 218 15.08 15.72 19.63
CA TYR A 218 16.31 14.94 19.80
C TYR A 218 16.08 13.41 19.74
N PRO A 219 15.38 12.87 18.71
CA PRO A 219 14.93 11.47 18.67
C PRO A 219 16.10 10.48 18.71
N ASN A 220 15.92 9.39 19.46
CA ASN A 220 16.92 8.32 19.68
C ASN A 220 18.29 8.77 20.25
N THR A 221 18.43 10.03 20.68
CA THR A 221 19.64 10.54 21.35
C THR A 221 19.60 10.26 22.85
N LEU A 222 20.69 10.50 23.59
CA LEU A 222 20.64 10.47 25.06
C LEU A 222 19.70 11.52 25.69
N LEU A 223 19.30 12.57 24.94
CA LEU A 223 18.31 13.56 25.37
C LEU A 223 16.86 13.09 25.18
N ASP A 224 16.63 11.95 24.51
CA ASP A 224 15.30 11.38 24.28
C ASP A 224 14.74 10.73 25.55
N LEU A 225 13.71 11.36 26.12
CA LEU A 225 13.00 10.87 27.28
C LEU A 225 12.22 9.59 26.95
N GLU A 226 11.76 9.40 25.71
CA GLU A 226 10.99 8.21 25.31
C GLU A 226 11.88 6.99 25.09
N ILE A 227 13.20 7.17 24.89
CA ILE A 227 14.19 6.10 25.07
C ILE A 227 14.34 5.77 26.56
N SER A 228 14.72 6.77 27.37
CA SER A 228 15.10 6.54 28.76
C SER A 228 13.94 6.06 29.64
N LEU A 229 12.70 6.48 29.39
CA LEU A 229 11.48 6.11 30.14
C LEU A 229 11.28 4.60 30.28
N PHE A 230 11.68 3.81 29.28
CA PHE A 230 11.50 2.36 29.30
C PHE A 230 12.74 1.60 29.75
N GLU A 231 13.91 2.23 29.83
CA GLU A 231 15.13 1.58 30.32
C GLU A 231 15.09 1.37 31.85
N PRO A 232 15.54 0.22 32.39
CA PRO A 232 16.22 -0.88 31.68
C PRO A 232 15.28 -1.96 31.13
N VAL A 233 13.95 -1.79 31.23
CA VAL A 233 12.96 -2.78 30.77
C VAL A 233 13.03 -2.94 29.26
N ILE A 234 12.88 -1.87 28.47
CA ILE A 234 13.06 -1.89 27.01
C ILE A 234 14.28 -1.01 26.67
N GLN A 235 15.26 -1.59 25.96
CA GLN A 235 16.54 -0.96 25.66
C GLN A 235 16.79 -0.93 24.15
N TRP A 236 16.55 0.23 23.53
CA TRP A 236 16.78 0.45 22.10
C TRP A 236 18.21 0.89 21.76
N LEU A 237 18.94 1.50 22.70
CA LEU A 237 20.34 1.87 22.45
C LEU A 237 21.21 0.62 22.21
N PRO A 238 22.25 0.69 21.36
CA PRO A 238 23.13 -0.44 21.01
C PRO A 238 24.13 -0.82 22.11
N THR A 239 23.63 -1.02 23.33
CA THR A 239 24.39 -1.41 24.52
C THR A 239 24.65 -2.91 24.60
N LYS A 240 25.62 -3.32 25.42
CA LYS A 240 25.92 -4.74 25.69
C LYS A 240 24.72 -5.40 26.41
N LYS A 241 24.05 -6.34 25.74
CA LYS A 241 22.84 -7.02 26.25
C LYS A 241 23.09 -8.52 26.46
N SER A 242 22.60 -9.08 27.58
CA SER A 242 22.69 -10.51 27.84
C SER A 242 21.86 -11.32 26.83
N LEU A 243 22.28 -12.55 26.51
CA LEU A 243 21.53 -13.40 25.58
C LEU A 243 20.08 -13.65 26.05
N GLY A 244 19.89 -13.81 27.36
CA GLY A 244 18.56 -13.90 27.99
C GLY A 244 17.71 -12.66 27.73
N TYR A 245 18.26 -11.46 27.91
CA TYR A 245 17.56 -10.19 27.64
C TYR A 245 17.13 -10.08 26.17
N LYS A 246 18.02 -10.40 25.23
CA LYS A 246 17.73 -10.34 23.78
C LYS A 246 16.53 -11.22 23.39
N ILE A 247 16.41 -12.41 23.98
CA ILE A 247 15.32 -13.35 23.68
C ILE A 247 14.04 -12.98 24.44
N ILE A 248 14.15 -12.71 25.74
CA ILE A 248 12.97 -12.54 26.60
C ILE A 248 12.30 -11.17 26.44
N SER A 249 13.03 -10.14 25.98
CA SER A 249 12.46 -8.84 25.62
C SER A 249 11.40 -8.93 24.53
N TRP A 250 11.55 -9.84 23.56
CA TRP A 250 10.53 -10.07 22.54
C TRP A 250 9.23 -10.63 23.13
N ILE A 251 9.33 -11.41 24.22
CA ILE A 251 8.19 -12.07 24.88
C ILE A 251 7.45 -11.10 25.80
N TYR A 252 8.16 -10.31 26.62
CA TYR A 252 7.49 -9.38 27.55
C TYR A 252 7.14 -8.02 26.94
N SER A 253 7.74 -7.58 25.82
CA SER A 253 7.40 -6.27 25.24
C SER A 253 5.90 -6.11 24.94
N PRO A 254 5.21 -7.08 24.30
CA PRO A 254 3.74 -7.05 24.17
C PRO A 254 2.98 -6.92 25.50
N ILE A 255 3.52 -7.45 26.61
CA ILE A 255 2.92 -7.31 27.94
C ILE A 255 3.13 -5.89 28.46
N VAL A 256 4.35 -5.35 28.36
CA VAL A 256 4.68 -3.96 28.75
C VAL A 256 3.82 -2.95 27.99
N TYR A 257 3.56 -3.19 26.69
CA TYR A 257 2.73 -2.34 25.85
C TYR A 257 1.30 -2.18 26.45
N SER A 258 0.71 -3.27 26.93
CA SER A 258 -0.61 -3.29 27.60
C SER A 258 -0.68 -2.47 28.91
N PHE A 259 0.46 -2.08 29.49
CA PHE A 259 0.53 -1.36 30.76
C PHE A 259 1.14 0.05 30.67
N VAL A 260 1.47 0.58 29.49
CA VAL A 260 2.01 1.95 29.32
C VAL A 260 1.07 3.01 29.90
N PHE A 261 -0.23 2.95 29.62
CA PHE A 261 -1.24 3.89 30.15
C PHE A 261 -1.28 3.88 31.68
N PHE A 262 -1.39 2.69 32.27
CA PHE A 262 -1.37 2.50 33.72
C PHE A 262 -0.05 2.96 34.35
N SER A 263 1.08 2.68 33.70
CA SER A 263 2.41 3.11 34.16
C SER A 263 2.54 4.63 34.20
N GLN A 264 2.02 5.34 33.20
CA GLN A 264 2.00 6.82 33.18
C GLN A 264 1.08 7.38 34.29
N ALA A 265 -0.06 6.75 34.57
CA ALA A 265 -0.91 7.12 35.70
C ALA A 265 -0.18 6.92 37.05
N VAL A 266 0.50 5.78 37.22
CA VAL A 266 1.28 5.46 38.43
C VAL A 266 2.46 6.42 38.60
N ILE A 267 3.21 6.73 37.54
CA ILE A 267 4.29 7.74 37.57
C ILE A 267 3.73 9.09 38.01
N ARG A 268 2.62 9.55 37.42
CA ARG A 268 1.99 10.83 37.77
C ARG A 268 1.49 10.87 39.22
N PHE A 269 0.90 9.77 39.70
CA PHE A 269 0.54 9.61 41.11
C PHE A 269 1.75 9.64 42.06
N LEU A 270 2.86 8.99 41.70
CA LEU A 270 4.11 9.03 42.47
C LEU A 270 4.75 10.43 42.48
N LEU A 271 4.61 11.22 41.41
CA LEU A 271 5.05 12.62 41.37
C LEU A 271 4.24 13.50 42.33
N TYR A 272 2.93 13.27 42.49
CA TYR A 272 2.12 13.90 43.53
C TYR A 272 2.59 13.49 44.93
N LEU A 273 2.75 12.19 45.20
CA LEU A 273 3.18 11.70 46.52
C LEU A 273 4.58 12.19 46.93
N ARG A 274 5.47 12.47 45.96
CA ARG A 274 6.83 12.99 46.20
C ARG A 274 6.92 14.52 46.17
N GLY A 275 5.81 15.24 45.96
CA GLY A 275 5.79 16.71 45.94
C GLY A 275 6.39 17.37 44.69
N HIS A 276 6.66 16.61 43.62
CA HIS A 276 7.02 17.18 42.31
C HIS A 276 5.80 17.80 41.60
N LEU A 277 4.58 17.32 41.94
CA LEU A 277 3.32 17.91 41.52
C LEU A 277 2.52 18.34 42.77
N ASN A 278 1.99 19.58 42.75
CA ASN A 278 1.43 20.24 43.93
C ASN A 278 -0.10 20.37 43.96
N HIS A 279 -0.79 20.08 42.85
CA HIS A 279 -2.26 20.19 42.74
C HIS A 279 -2.79 19.29 41.63
N LEU A 280 -3.88 18.56 41.89
CA LEU A 280 -4.59 17.80 40.86
C LEU A 280 -5.05 18.74 39.74
N GLN A 281 -4.87 18.31 38.49
CA GLN A 281 -5.28 19.06 37.31
C GLN A 281 -6.58 18.50 36.76
N TRP A 282 -7.32 19.30 35.98
CA TRP A 282 -8.51 18.81 35.28
C TRP A 282 -8.20 17.59 34.39
N ARG A 283 -6.99 17.55 33.83
CA ARG A 283 -6.43 16.43 33.04
C ARG A 283 -6.41 15.10 33.81
N ASP A 284 -6.27 15.13 35.15
CA ASP A 284 -6.32 13.92 35.99
C ASP A 284 -7.74 13.37 36.17
N ALA A 285 -8.77 14.20 35.99
CA ALA A 285 -10.18 13.80 36.06
C ALA A 285 -10.72 13.31 34.71
N THR A 286 -10.15 13.74 33.58
CA THR A 286 -10.57 13.35 32.23
C THR A 286 -10.71 11.83 32.02
N PRO A 287 -9.80 10.94 32.48
CA PRO A 287 -9.97 9.49 32.30
C PRO A 287 -11.25 8.93 32.94
N LEU A 288 -11.75 9.58 34.00
CA LEU A 288 -12.94 9.14 34.73
C LEU A 288 -14.25 9.42 33.97
N ILE A 289 -14.20 10.14 32.84
CA ILE A 289 -15.37 10.34 31.97
C ILE A 289 -15.93 9.01 31.47
N LEU A 290 -15.08 8.08 31.02
CA LEU A 290 -15.51 6.77 30.52
C LEU A 290 -16.27 5.97 31.60
N PRO A 291 -15.70 5.65 32.79
CA PRO A 291 -16.41 4.89 33.79
C PRO A 291 -17.63 5.64 34.36
N SER A 292 -17.61 6.98 34.40
CA SER A 292 -18.79 7.76 34.80
C SER A 292 -19.95 7.59 33.83
N LEU A 293 -19.70 7.70 32.52
CA LEU A 293 -20.73 7.48 31.49
C LEU A 293 -21.22 6.03 31.49
N MET A 294 -20.32 5.07 31.66
CA MET A 294 -20.65 3.64 31.77
C MET A 294 -21.57 3.35 32.96
N MET A 295 -21.29 3.90 34.15
CA MET A 295 -22.18 3.76 35.31
C MET A 295 -23.56 4.40 35.07
N VAL A 296 -23.59 5.64 34.54
CA VAL A 296 -24.83 6.42 34.37
C VAL A 296 -25.73 5.83 33.29
N PHE A 297 -25.18 5.43 32.14
CA PHE A 297 -25.95 5.02 30.97
C PHE A 297 -25.93 3.50 30.72
N GLY A 298 -24.85 2.80 31.09
CA GLY A 298 -24.76 1.34 30.98
C GLY A 298 -25.57 0.59 32.03
N ARG A 299 -25.87 1.22 33.18
CA ARG A 299 -26.61 0.62 34.32
C ARG A 299 -25.92 -0.59 34.96
N THR A 300 -24.59 -0.64 34.87
CA THR A 300 -23.73 -1.68 35.45
C THR A 300 -23.36 -1.41 36.90
N GLY A 301 -22.96 -2.46 37.62
CA GLY A 301 -22.34 -2.33 38.94
C GLY A 301 -21.01 -1.58 38.88
N VAL A 302 -20.59 -1.01 40.02
CA VAL A 302 -19.31 -0.27 40.11
C VAL A 302 -18.13 -1.17 39.74
N LEU A 303 -18.10 -2.42 40.25
CA LEU A 303 -17.02 -3.36 39.96
C LEU A 303 -16.95 -3.72 38.47
N ASP A 304 -18.07 -4.09 37.86
CA ASP A 304 -18.14 -4.45 36.44
C ASP A 304 -17.73 -3.28 35.55
N THR A 305 -18.12 -2.06 35.93
CA THR A 305 -17.74 -0.83 35.24
C THR A 305 -16.23 -0.58 35.32
N LEU A 306 -15.63 -0.78 36.50
CA LEU A 306 -14.18 -0.64 36.68
C LEU A 306 -13.39 -1.72 35.93
N LEU A 307 -13.87 -2.97 35.90
CA LEU A 307 -13.26 -4.06 35.13
C LEU A 307 -13.32 -3.81 33.63
N MET A 308 -14.49 -3.40 33.11
CA MET A 308 -14.66 -3.05 31.70
C MET A 308 -13.84 -1.82 31.30
N TRP A 309 -13.79 -0.78 32.16
CA TRP A 309 -12.94 0.40 31.90
C TRP A 309 -11.46 0.05 31.91
N ALA A 310 -11.00 -0.76 32.88
CA ALA A 310 -9.62 -1.24 32.91
C ALA A 310 -9.28 -2.07 31.67
N TRP A 311 -10.21 -2.88 31.15
CA TRP A 311 -10.04 -3.62 29.91
C TRP A 311 -9.92 -2.70 28.68
N ILE A 312 -10.81 -1.71 28.56
CA ILE A 312 -10.76 -0.67 27.50
C ILE A 312 -9.40 0.05 27.50
N VAL A 313 -8.93 0.47 28.66
CA VAL A 313 -7.63 1.13 28.85
C VAL A 313 -6.46 0.19 28.51
N LEU A 314 -6.53 -1.09 28.90
CA LEU A 314 -5.49 -2.08 28.62
C LEU A 314 -5.33 -2.33 27.12
N VAL A 315 -6.45 -2.51 26.40
CA VAL A 315 -6.45 -2.69 24.94
C VAL A 315 -5.95 -1.41 24.24
N GLY A 316 -6.40 -0.24 24.67
CA GLY A 316 -5.93 1.04 24.13
C GLY A 316 -4.42 1.25 24.36
N SER A 317 -3.91 0.88 25.53
CA SER A 317 -2.49 0.97 25.88
C SER A 317 -1.64 0.09 24.99
N PHE A 318 -2.04 -1.18 24.84
CA PHE A 318 -1.37 -2.14 23.97
C PHE A 318 -1.23 -1.59 22.55
N LEU A 319 -2.32 -1.05 22.01
CA LEU A 319 -2.35 -0.55 20.64
C LEU A 319 -1.54 0.74 20.47
N LEU A 320 -1.61 1.71 21.40
CA LEU A 320 -0.79 2.93 21.28
C LEU A 320 0.70 2.58 21.29
N ALA A 321 1.13 1.76 22.25
CA ALA A 321 2.52 1.36 22.39
C ALA A 321 3.01 0.51 21.19
N ALA A 322 2.19 -0.45 20.73
CA ALA A 322 2.51 -1.25 19.55
C ALA A 322 2.60 -0.40 18.26
N ILE A 323 1.80 0.66 18.13
CA ILE A 323 1.86 1.56 16.99
C ILE A 323 3.05 2.53 17.10
N GLY A 324 3.24 3.16 18.27
CA GLY A 324 4.25 4.19 18.52
C GLY A 324 5.69 3.67 18.44
N PHE A 325 6.02 2.57 19.13
CA PHE A 325 7.40 2.04 19.08
C PHE A 325 7.76 1.45 17.70
N ASN A 326 6.76 1.10 16.90
CA ASN A 326 6.93 0.65 15.52
C ASN A 326 6.73 1.78 14.51
N ALA A 327 6.71 3.05 14.95
CA ALA A 327 6.43 4.22 14.12
C ALA A 327 7.60 4.68 13.23
N GLY A 328 8.70 3.92 13.20
CA GLY A 328 9.85 4.17 12.33
C GLY A 328 11.14 4.59 13.04
N HIS A 329 11.08 4.96 14.32
CA HIS A 329 12.25 5.41 15.09
C HIS A 329 13.16 4.28 15.56
N HIS A 330 12.65 3.07 15.78
CA HIS A 330 13.44 1.99 16.38
C HIS A 330 13.95 0.96 15.37
N HIS A 331 14.11 1.34 14.10
CA HIS A 331 14.69 0.46 13.08
C HIS A 331 16.24 0.39 13.20
N PRO A 332 16.91 -0.77 12.98
CA PRO A 332 18.37 -0.87 13.10
C PRO A 332 19.16 -0.08 12.05
N GLY A 333 18.47 0.43 11.02
CA GLY A 333 19.02 1.31 9.99
C GLY A 333 18.76 2.80 10.21
N VAL A 334 18.18 3.20 11.34
CA VAL A 334 18.11 4.62 11.76
C VAL A 334 19.01 4.84 12.97
N PHE A 335 19.49 6.07 13.12
CA PHE A 335 20.45 6.47 14.15
C PHE A 335 19.91 6.21 15.55
N HIS A 336 20.73 5.60 16.41
CA HIS A 336 20.56 5.57 17.85
C HIS A 336 21.89 5.98 18.51
N ASP A 337 21.84 6.72 19.62
CA ASP A 337 23.06 7.20 20.26
C ASP A 337 24.01 6.04 20.64
N GLY A 338 25.29 6.18 20.32
CA GLY A 338 26.25 5.07 20.26
C GLY A 338 26.62 4.64 18.83
N ASP A 339 25.75 4.85 17.84
CA ASP A 339 26.07 4.66 16.42
C ASP A 339 26.97 5.79 15.89
N ALA A 340 27.64 5.57 14.75
CA ALA A 340 28.39 6.61 14.07
C ALA A 340 27.44 7.72 13.56
N PRO A 341 27.61 8.98 13.97
CA PRO A 341 26.78 10.09 13.52
C PRO A 341 27.24 10.63 12.17
N ARG A 342 26.33 11.31 11.46
CA ARG A 342 26.73 12.15 10.31
C ARG A 342 27.67 13.27 10.74
N LYS A 343 28.51 13.73 9.82
CA LYS A 343 29.44 14.86 10.03
C LYS A 343 28.73 16.21 10.01
N ASP A 344 27.74 16.34 9.14
CA ASP A 344 26.86 17.51 9.08
C ASP A 344 25.93 17.51 10.30
N ARG A 345 25.69 18.68 10.88
CA ARG A 345 24.92 18.85 12.12
C ARG A 345 23.58 19.55 11.91
N ASP A 346 23.16 19.79 10.66
CA ASP A 346 21.82 20.31 10.35
C ASP A 346 20.74 19.50 11.09
N TRP A 347 19.90 20.21 11.85
CA TRP A 347 18.85 19.60 12.68
C TRP A 347 17.88 18.75 11.88
N GLY A 348 17.48 19.20 10.69
CA GLY A 348 16.53 18.49 9.84
C GLY A 348 17.11 17.18 9.31
N LEU A 349 18.40 17.18 8.92
CA LEU A 349 19.11 15.95 8.58
C LEU A 349 19.21 14.98 9.77
N GLY A 350 19.42 15.52 10.97
CA GLY A 350 19.38 14.74 12.22
C GLY A 350 18.02 14.08 12.48
N GLN A 351 16.90 14.76 12.18
CA GLN A 351 15.57 14.14 12.25
C GLN A 351 15.42 13.00 11.24
N LEU A 352 15.89 13.19 10.00
CA LEU A 352 15.80 12.17 8.95
C LEU A 352 16.66 10.94 9.21
N ASP A 353 17.83 11.10 9.82
CA ASP A 353 18.68 9.96 10.21
C ASP A 353 18.02 9.08 11.28
N ALA A 354 17.12 9.64 12.10
CA ALA A 354 16.49 8.98 13.25
C ALA A 354 15.04 8.47 12.98
N VAL A 355 14.53 8.57 11.75
CA VAL A 355 13.17 8.14 11.40
C VAL A 355 13.09 7.47 10.03
N LYS A 356 12.29 6.40 9.93
CA LYS A 356 11.87 5.80 8.65
C LYS A 356 10.37 6.02 8.45
N ASP A 357 9.99 6.78 7.44
CA ASP A 357 8.58 7.01 7.12
C ASP A 357 7.94 5.74 6.56
N ARG A 358 6.79 5.33 7.11
CA ARG A 358 6.05 4.15 6.63
C ARG A 358 5.21 4.54 5.42
N LYS A 359 5.60 4.03 4.25
CA LYS A 359 5.13 4.41 2.91
C LYS A 359 3.60 4.52 2.78
N TRP A 360 2.91 3.63 3.47
CA TRP A 360 1.46 3.41 3.51
C TRP A 360 0.70 4.32 4.44
N ILE A 361 1.23 4.45 5.66
CA ILE A 361 0.63 5.29 6.68
C ILE A 361 0.69 6.75 6.21
N SER A 362 1.83 7.16 5.66
CA SER A 362 2.04 8.48 5.02
C SER A 362 1.29 8.69 3.69
N ALA A 363 0.39 7.79 3.28
CA ALA A 363 -0.43 7.94 2.07
C ALA A 363 -1.86 8.44 2.34
N ASN A 364 -2.43 8.23 3.54
CA ASN A 364 -3.83 8.55 3.84
C ASN A 364 -3.98 9.23 5.21
N ILE A 365 -4.63 10.40 5.27
CA ILE A 365 -4.75 11.20 6.52
C ILE A 365 -5.43 10.45 7.67
N LEU A 366 -6.35 9.52 7.37
CA LEU A 366 -6.97 8.68 8.40
C LEU A 366 -5.93 7.75 9.03
N LEU A 367 -5.05 7.15 8.22
CA LEU A 367 -3.94 6.33 8.71
C LEU A 367 -2.89 7.20 9.41
N VAL A 368 -2.60 8.40 8.91
CA VAL A 368 -1.71 9.35 9.57
C VAL A 368 -2.18 9.66 11.00
N LEU A 369 -3.45 10.04 11.16
CA LEU A 369 -4.06 10.40 12.45
C LEU A 369 -4.39 9.20 13.36
N THR A 370 -4.18 7.96 12.91
CA THR A 370 -4.37 6.74 13.71
C THR A 370 -3.10 5.91 13.90
N ASN A 371 -2.01 6.25 13.21
CA ASN A 371 -0.78 5.44 13.21
C ASN A 371 0.53 6.25 13.18
N PHE A 372 0.54 7.58 13.38
CA PHE A 372 1.72 8.45 13.27
C PHE A 372 2.38 8.43 11.87
N GLY A 373 1.64 8.87 10.85
CA GLY A 373 2.14 8.98 9.47
C GLY A 373 2.72 10.34 9.12
N ASN A 374 3.33 10.44 7.93
CA ASN A 374 4.13 11.61 7.51
C ASN A 374 5.21 11.98 8.53
N HIS A 375 5.76 10.99 9.25
CA HIS A 375 6.42 11.17 10.52
C HIS A 375 7.64 12.09 10.43
N ALA A 376 8.47 11.95 9.39
CA ALA A 376 9.57 12.87 9.11
C ALA A 376 9.11 14.32 8.89
N LEU A 377 8.09 14.54 8.05
CA LEU A 377 7.55 15.89 7.81
C LEU A 377 6.87 16.47 9.07
N HIS A 378 6.28 15.60 9.89
CA HIS A 378 5.69 15.98 11.16
C HIS A 378 6.76 16.35 12.20
N HIS A 379 7.86 15.60 12.32
CA HIS A 379 9.03 16.00 13.11
C HIS A 379 9.57 17.36 12.68
N LEU A 380 9.71 17.59 11.37
CA LEU A 380 10.25 18.82 10.82
C LEU A 380 9.32 20.04 11.02
N PHE A 381 8.00 19.84 11.06
CA PHE A 381 6.97 20.89 11.12
C PHE A 381 5.77 20.52 12.01
N PRO A 382 5.96 20.28 13.33
CA PRO A 382 4.95 19.63 14.18
C PRO A 382 3.67 20.43 14.40
N THR A 383 3.75 21.77 14.35
CA THR A 383 2.59 22.67 14.47
C THR A 383 1.71 22.72 13.21
N VAL A 384 2.19 22.23 12.06
CA VAL A 384 1.40 22.13 10.83
C VAL A 384 0.48 20.92 10.93
N ASP A 385 -0.81 21.12 10.69
CA ASP A 385 -1.79 20.03 10.71
C ASP A 385 -1.43 18.91 9.72
N HIS A 386 -1.58 17.66 10.13
CA HIS A 386 -1.20 16.51 9.31
C HIS A 386 -1.87 16.44 7.93
N ASP A 387 -3.05 17.04 7.74
CA ASP A 387 -3.76 17.15 6.45
C ASP A 387 -3.04 18.16 5.52
N LYS A 388 -2.44 19.22 6.09
CA LYS A 388 -1.63 20.23 5.37
C LYS A 388 -0.19 19.76 5.07
N LEU A 389 0.35 18.82 5.85
CA LEU A 389 1.69 18.25 5.59
C LEU A 389 1.80 17.52 4.23
N TYR A 390 0.68 17.18 3.59
CA TYR A 390 0.69 16.58 2.25
C TYR A 390 1.24 17.51 1.18
N ASP A 391 0.96 18.81 1.29
CA ASP A 391 1.35 19.82 0.30
C ASP A 391 2.87 20.04 0.28
N LEU A 392 3.55 19.74 1.40
CA LEU A 392 5.00 19.85 1.54
C LEU A 392 5.79 18.71 0.87
N LYS A 393 5.15 17.62 0.46
CA LYS A 393 5.85 16.41 -0.02
C LYS A 393 6.68 16.62 -1.28
N GLY A 394 6.27 17.53 -2.16
CA GLY A 394 7.03 17.90 -3.35
C GLY A 394 8.35 18.58 -2.99
N VAL A 395 8.27 19.69 -2.25
CA VAL A 395 9.45 20.46 -1.82
C VAL A 395 10.34 19.69 -0.84
N PHE A 396 9.78 18.80 -0.03
CA PHE A 396 10.56 17.87 0.81
C PHE A 396 11.47 16.98 -0.03
N LYS A 397 10.90 16.21 -0.97
CA LYS A 397 11.68 15.34 -1.87
C LYS A 397 12.71 16.12 -2.68
N GLN A 398 12.33 17.31 -3.19
CA GLN A 398 13.26 18.18 -3.91
C GLN A 398 14.46 18.57 -3.02
N THR A 399 14.20 19.02 -1.79
CA THR A 399 15.27 19.41 -0.87
C THR A 399 16.14 18.19 -0.49
N CYS A 400 15.56 17.02 -0.26
CA CYS A 400 16.35 15.79 -0.02
C CYS A 400 17.29 15.49 -1.19
N LYS A 401 16.81 15.57 -2.44
CA LYS A 401 17.64 15.35 -3.63
C LYS A 401 18.78 16.37 -3.76
N GLU A 402 18.52 17.65 -3.49
CA GLU A 402 19.52 18.72 -3.56
C GLU A 402 20.63 18.57 -2.50
N PHE A 403 20.31 18.05 -1.32
CA PHE A 403 21.26 17.81 -0.23
C PHE A 403 21.84 16.38 -0.21
N GLY A 404 21.59 15.58 -1.26
CA GLY A 404 22.11 14.21 -1.37
C GLY A 404 21.55 13.22 -0.34
N VAL A 405 20.36 13.48 0.19
CA VAL A 405 19.70 12.65 1.21
C VAL A 405 18.83 11.59 0.54
N ASP A 406 19.23 10.33 0.66
CA ASP A 406 18.40 9.20 0.24
C ASP A 406 17.38 8.82 1.34
N PHE A 407 16.25 9.53 1.35
CA PHE A 407 15.19 9.33 2.33
C PHE A 407 14.22 8.22 1.88
N GLU A 408 14.59 6.97 2.16
CA GLU A 408 13.78 5.80 1.85
C GLU A 408 12.50 5.66 2.72
N LEU A 409 11.44 5.17 2.09
CA LEU A 409 10.17 4.87 2.76
C LEU A 409 10.09 3.37 3.11
N ALA A 410 10.00 3.05 4.40
CA ALA A 410 9.98 1.69 4.90
C ALA A 410 8.60 1.00 4.80
N GLY A 411 8.61 -0.33 4.80
CA GLY A 411 7.41 -1.16 4.99
C GLY A 411 6.96 -1.20 6.46
N VAL A 412 5.66 -1.36 6.73
CA VAL A 412 5.16 -1.47 8.12
C VAL A 412 5.77 -2.67 8.84
N TRP A 413 5.82 -3.84 8.18
CA TRP A 413 6.44 -5.05 8.71
C TRP A 413 7.96 -4.97 8.82
N GLU A 414 8.62 -4.14 8.00
CA GLU A 414 10.05 -3.84 8.11
C GLU A 414 10.33 -3.06 9.41
N CYS A 415 9.55 -2.01 9.69
CA CYS A 415 9.65 -1.27 10.94
C CYS A 415 9.41 -2.16 12.16
N ILE A 416 8.38 -3.02 12.12
CA ILE A 416 8.07 -3.95 13.22
C ILE A 416 9.21 -4.96 13.43
N ALA A 417 9.63 -5.68 12.39
CA ALA A 417 10.73 -6.63 12.50
C ALA A 417 12.05 -5.93 12.90
N GLY A 418 12.24 -4.69 12.45
CA GLY A 418 13.34 -3.81 12.83
C GLY A 418 13.35 -3.50 14.32
N GLN A 419 12.23 -3.08 14.89
CA GLN A 419 12.14 -2.75 16.33
C GLN A 419 12.56 -3.92 17.22
N PHE A 420 12.09 -5.14 16.93
CA PHE A 420 12.53 -6.33 17.68
C PHE A 420 14.01 -6.68 17.42
N ARG A 421 14.53 -6.51 16.19
CA ARG A 421 15.97 -6.63 15.91
C ARG A 421 16.79 -5.59 16.68
N GLN A 422 16.29 -4.38 16.86
CA GLN A 422 16.94 -3.31 17.61
C GLN A 422 17.01 -3.63 19.11
N LEU A 423 15.94 -4.21 19.69
CA LEU A 423 16.00 -4.73 21.06
C LEU A 423 17.08 -5.80 21.24
N ALA A 424 17.28 -6.66 20.24
CA ALA A 424 18.33 -7.67 20.25
C ALA A 424 19.74 -7.13 19.90
N ARG A 425 19.86 -5.92 19.34
CA ARG A 425 21.12 -5.32 18.88
C ARG A 425 21.98 -4.87 20.05
N ASP A 426 23.22 -5.36 20.07
CA ASP A 426 24.28 -5.04 21.05
C ASP A 426 25.57 -4.55 20.39
N LYS A 427 25.49 -4.14 19.12
CA LYS A 427 26.60 -3.62 18.32
C LYS A 427 26.19 -2.31 17.67
N VAL A 428 27.08 -1.33 17.78
CA VAL A 428 26.97 -0.02 17.13
C VAL A 428 27.13 -0.15 15.62
N ASN A 429 26.45 0.71 14.86
CA ASN A 429 26.63 0.86 13.42
C ASN A 429 27.84 1.79 13.17
N PRO A 430 28.89 1.34 12.45
CA PRO A 430 30.07 2.16 12.19
C PRO A 430 29.90 3.16 11.02
N VAL A 431 28.75 3.14 10.35
CA VAL A 431 28.41 4.00 9.20
C VAL A 431 27.13 4.78 9.53
N PRO A 432 27.07 6.10 9.33
CA PRO A 432 25.86 6.89 9.54
C PRO A 432 24.74 6.53 8.56
N PRO A 433 23.46 6.66 8.95
CA PRO A 433 22.33 6.56 8.03
C PRO A 433 22.45 7.54 6.84
N GLY A 434 21.92 7.16 5.68
CA GLY A 434 21.81 8.03 4.51
C GLY A 434 23.11 8.39 3.79
N VAL A 435 24.29 7.91 4.23
CA VAL A 435 25.57 8.17 3.56
C VAL A 435 26.04 6.94 2.77
N HIS A 436 25.65 6.88 1.50
CA HIS A 436 26.21 5.93 0.53
C HIS A 436 27.29 6.60 -0.33
N SER A 437 28.55 6.41 0.05
CA SER A 437 29.67 6.70 -0.85
C SER A 437 29.68 5.68 -1.99
N THR A 438 29.80 6.16 -3.23
CA THR A 438 30.03 5.36 -4.45
C THR A 438 31.42 4.71 -4.51
N GLU A 439 32.20 4.83 -3.44
CA GLU A 439 33.50 4.20 -3.22
C GLU A 439 33.44 3.33 -1.95
N ILE A 440 34.25 2.26 -1.92
CA ILE A 440 34.28 1.19 -0.90
C ILE A 440 33.14 0.15 -1.05
N ARG A 441 33.18 -0.60 -2.16
CA ARG A 441 32.65 -1.97 -2.23
C ARG A 441 33.75 -3.01 -2.51
N THR A 442 34.84 -2.92 -1.75
CA THR A 442 35.89 -3.94 -1.67
C THR A 442 36.30 -4.18 -0.21
N SER A 443 36.57 -5.45 0.11
CA SER A 443 37.14 -5.96 1.38
C SER A 443 36.43 -5.63 2.71
N ILE A 444 35.29 -6.30 3.00
CA ILE A 444 35.07 -6.93 4.32
C ILE A 444 34.41 -8.30 4.11
N SER A 445 35.11 -9.37 4.47
CA SER A 445 34.57 -10.73 4.52
C SER A 445 33.96 -11.02 5.90
N PRO A 446 32.82 -11.72 6.02
CA PRO A 446 32.31 -12.15 7.33
C PRO A 446 33.26 -13.18 7.97
N PRO A 447 33.56 -13.07 9.28
CA PRO A 447 34.29 -14.11 10.00
C PRO A 447 33.49 -15.42 10.07
N SER A 448 34.21 -16.54 10.02
CA SER A 448 33.65 -17.89 10.07
C SER A 448 32.88 -18.17 11.37
N ALA A 449 31.62 -18.59 11.23
CA ALA A 449 30.86 -19.19 12.32
C ALA A 449 31.30 -20.66 12.49
N VAL A 450 32.25 -20.90 13.39
CA VAL A 450 32.56 -22.25 13.89
C VAL A 450 31.86 -22.43 15.25
N TRP A 451 31.28 -23.62 15.48
CA TRP A 451 30.48 -24.03 16.65
C TRP A 451 29.06 -23.41 16.70
N LEU A 452 27.98 -24.17 16.49
CA LEU A 452 27.67 -25.42 17.21
C LEU A 452 26.98 -26.48 16.32
N ASN A 453 27.70 -27.57 16.05
CA ASN A 453 27.07 -28.85 15.74
C ASN A 453 26.38 -29.38 17.01
N THR A 454 25.08 -29.68 16.97
CA THR A 454 24.45 -30.93 17.49
C THR A 454 22.91 -30.90 17.42
N THR A 455 22.34 -31.12 16.23
CA THR A 455 21.00 -31.74 16.04
C THR A 455 20.82 -32.27 14.60
N SER A 456 21.91 -32.76 13.99
CA SER A 456 21.95 -33.27 12.61
C SER A 456 21.41 -34.71 12.48
N ALA A 457 20.21 -34.98 13.00
CA ALA A 457 19.62 -36.32 13.01
C ALA A 457 18.09 -36.39 12.79
N LEU A 458 17.40 -35.24 12.65
CA LEU A 458 15.93 -35.19 12.45
C LEU A 458 15.47 -34.18 11.37
N ALA A 459 16.39 -33.71 10.51
CA ALA A 459 16.11 -32.67 9.51
C ALA A 459 16.32 -33.10 8.05
N ASN A 460 16.61 -34.39 7.78
CA ASN A 460 16.76 -34.89 6.40
C ASN A 460 15.41 -35.25 5.73
N ASP A 461 14.32 -35.37 6.49
CA ASP A 461 12.99 -35.76 5.97
C ASP A 461 12.08 -34.55 5.65
N ALA A 462 12.55 -33.31 5.84
CA ALA A 462 11.77 -32.09 5.55
C ALA A 462 12.03 -31.50 4.15
N THR A 463 12.92 -32.11 3.36
CA THR A 463 13.33 -31.65 2.03
C THR A 463 12.72 -32.41 0.85
N GLU A 464 11.85 -33.40 1.09
CA GLU A 464 11.17 -34.18 0.03
C GLU A 464 9.71 -33.75 -0.25
N ALA A 465 9.26 -32.61 0.29
CA ALA A 465 7.88 -32.12 0.10
C ALA A 465 7.69 -31.13 -1.07
N VAL A 466 8.74 -30.78 -1.82
CA VAL A 466 8.67 -29.78 -2.93
C VAL A 466 9.38 -30.28 -4.20
N THR A 467 9.19 -31.55 -4.54
CA THR A 467 9.69 -32.18 -5.78
C THR A 467 8.62 -32.97 -6.54
N MET A 468 7.38 -32.47 -6.55
CA MET A 468 6.46 -32.78 -7.65
C MET A 468 6.62 -31.75 -8.78
N PHE A 469 6.66 -32.23 -10.03
CA PHE A 469 6.87 -31.48 -11.29
C PHE A 469 8.29 -31.03 -11.67
N PRO A 470 9.27 -31.93 -11.82
CA PRO A 470 10.40 -31.69 -12.72
C PRO A 470 9.92 -31.82 -14.18
N MET A 471 9.63 -30.70 -14.86
CA MET A 471 9.47 -30.67 -16.32
C MET A 471 10.42 -29.64 -16.95
N THR A 472 11.41 -30.16 -17.68
CA THR A 472 12.26 -29.37 -18.58
C THR A 472 11.49 -29.00 -19.84
N PHE A 473 11.04 -27.75 -19.94
CA PHE A 473 10.51 -27.21 -21.18
C PHE A 473 11.58 -27.25 -22.28
N LYS A 474 11.23 -27.79 -23.46
CA LYS A 474 12.03 -27.61 -24.67
C LYS A 474 11.93 -26.15 -25.12
N LYS A 475 12.99 -25.36 -24.87
CA LYS A 475 13.19 -24.07 -25.57
C LYS A 475 13.19 -24.31 -27.08
N GLY A 476 12.49 -23.48 -27.85
CA GLY A 476 12.74 -23.35 -29.30
C GLY A 476 11.56 -23.38 -30.28
N ALA A 477 10.30 -23.42 -29.83
CA ALA A 477 9.19 -23.13 -30.75
C ALA A 477 9.06 -21.61 -30.93
N GLY A 478 9.22 -21.11 -32.15
CA GLY A 478 8.91 -19.70 -32.49
C GLY A 478 7.40 -19.42 -32.43
N SER A 479 7.02 -18.15 -32.53
CA SER A 479 5.60 -17.77 -32.64
C SER A 479 4.99 -18.27 -33.95
N SER A 480 3.69 -18.57 -33.95
CA SER A 480 2.93 -18.79 -35.20
C SER A 480 2.61 -17.49 -35.94
N LEU A 481 2.76 -16.33 -35.31
CA LEU A 481 2.51 -15.01 -35.90
C LEU A 481 3.78 -14.49 -36.62
N PRO A 482 3.80 -14.33 -37.97
CA PRO A 482 5.02 -13.97 -38.71
C PRO A 482 5.62 -12.60 -38.36
N GLY A 483 4.83 -11.70 -37.76
CA GLY A 483 5.28 -10.41 -37.28
C GLY A 483 6.16 -10.51 -36.03
N LEU A 484 5.90 -11.48 -35.14
CA LEU A 484 6.60 -11.71 -33.86
C LEU A 484 7.83 -12.64 -34.06
N TRP A 485 8.84 -12.10 -34.73
CA TRP A 485 10.01 -12.87 -35.18
C TRP A 485 11.02 -13.20 -34.08
N LYS A 486 11.03 -12.47 -32.95
CA LYS A 486 11.88 -12.74 -31.77
C LYS A 486 11.05 -13.30 -30.63
N TYR A 487 11.46 -14.45 -30.11
CA TYR A 487 10.88 -15.06 -28.91
C TYR A 487 11.10 -14.16 -27.69
N PRO A 488 10.08 -13.86 -26.84
CA PRO A 488 10.23 -12.85 -25.79
C PRO A 488 11.21 -13.28 -24.69
N THR A 489 12.20 -12.44 -24.41
CA THR A 489 13.45 -12.84 -23.72
C THR A 489 13.24 -13.42 -22.31
N TYR A 490 12.27 -12.93 -21.54
CA TYR A 490 11.98 -13.40 -20.17
C TYR A 490 10.67 -14.19 -20.00
N ARG A 491 10.01 -14.61 -21.08
CA ARG A 491 8.72 -15.33 -21.03
C ARG A 491 8.76 -16.55 -20.10
N ASP A 492 9.81 -17.35 -20.22
CA ASP A 492 9.98 -18.62 -19.50
C ASP A 492 10.95 -18.51 -18.32
N SER A 493 11.08 -17.31 -17.74
CA SER A 493 11.81 -17.10 -16.50
C SER A 493 11.16 -17.85 -15.34
N SER A 494 11.94 -18.21 -14.32
CA SER A 494 11.43 -18.84 -13.09
C SER A 494 10.58 -17.89 -12.24
N LEU A 495 10.72 -16.57 -12.43
CA LEU A 495 9.93 -15.53 -11.78
C LEU A 495 9.26 -14.65 -12.84
N LYS A 496 8.06 -15.05 -13.25
CA LYS A 496 7.24 -14.34 -14.25
C LYS A 496 6.54 -13.15 -13.60
N SER A 497 6.64 -11.96 -14.20
CA SER A 497 6.02 -10.74 -13.68
C SER A 497 6.03 -9.60 -14.71
N GLY A 498 5.22 -8.56 -14.47
CA GLY A 498 5.18 -7.37 -15.32
C GLY A 498 6.54 -6.66 -15.45
N LEU A 499 7.34 -6.64 -14.39
CA LEU A 499 8.68 -6.06 -14.45
C LEU A 499 9.61 -6.86 -15.38
N MET A 500 9.59 -8.18 -15.31
CA MET A 500 10.39 -9.04 -16.20
C MET A 500 9.91 -8.94 -17.65
N TRP A 501 8.60 -8.78 -17.86
CA TRP A 501 8.01 -8.55 -19.18
C TRP A 501 8.48 -7.23 -19.80
N ILE A 502 8.43 -6.11 -19.05
CA ILE A 502 8.93 -4.80 -19.52
C ILE A 502 10.43 -4.85 -19.82
N LYS A 503 11.24 -5.50 -18.97
CA LYS A 503 12.68 -5.68 -19.24
C LYS A 503 12.92 -6.47 -20.53
N GLY A 504 12.10 -7.49 -20.80
CA GLY A 504 12.15 -8.25 -22.05
C GLY A 504 11.86 -7.36 -23.26
N LYS A 505 10.76 -6.60 -23.21
CA LYS A 505 10.41 -5.60 -24.24
C LYS A 505 11.55 -4.59 -24.49
N GLN A 506 12.21 -4.10 -23.45
CA GLN A 506 13.37 -3.20 -23.59
C GLN A 506 14.56 -3.83 -24.36
N GLU A 507 14.76 -5.15 -24.25
CA GLU A 507 15.77 -5.92 -24.99
C GLU A 507 15.29 -6.40 -26.38
N ASP A 508 13.96 -6.48 -26.59
CA ASP A 508 13.33 -7.11 -27.76
C ASP A 508 12.86 -6.10 -28.82
N ASP A 509 12.50 -4.88 -28.44
CA ASP A 509 11.80 -3.91 -29.31
C ASP A 509 12.71 -3.02 -30.17
N GLY A 510 14.00 -2.92 -29.81
CA GLY A 510 14.96 -2.05 -30.50
C GLY A 510 14.64 -0.55 -30.40
N ALA A 511 14.04 -0.10 -29.30
CA ALA A 511 13.69 1.30 -29.08
C ALA A 511 14.86 2.18 -28.58
N GLU A 512 16.08 1.62 -28.47
CA GLU A 512 17.32 2.35 -28.17
C GLU A 512 17.30 3.21 -26.87
N GLY A 513 16.49 2.84 -25.88
CA GLY A 513 16.31 3.60 -24.62
C GLY A 513 15.35 4.80 -24.71
N LEU A 514 14.77 5.02 -25.89
CA LEU A 514 13.73 6.00 -26.20
C LEU A 514 12.35 5.30 -26.24
N TRP A 515 11.30 5.99 -26.70
CA TRP A 515 10.01 5.38 -26.99
C TRP A 515 9.88 5.19 -28.49
N ARG A 516 9.57 3.96 -28.94
CA ARG A 516 9.31 3.67 -30.35
C ARG A 516 7.80 3.73 -30.64
N ILE A 517 7.43 4.45 -31.70
CA ILE A 517 6.07 4.48 -32.25
C ILE A 517 6.18 4.27 -33.76
N HIS A 518 5.54 3.21 -34.27
CA HIS A 518 5.76 2.66 -35.61
C HIS A 518 7.26 2.41 -35.86
N ASP A 519 7.85 3.01 -36.89
CA ASP A 519 9.26 2.84 -37.25
C ASP A 519 10.15 4.02 -36.82
N ASP A 520 9.64 4.93 -35.99
CA ASP A 520 10.36 6.11 -35.50
C ASP A 520 10.57 6.09 -33.97
N LEU A 521 11.63 6.76 -33.52
CA LEU A 521 12.01 6.94 -32.12
C LEU A 521 11.75 8.37 -31.65
N TYR A 522 11.20 8.49 -30.44
CA TYR A 522 10.76 9.73 -29.83
C TYR A 522 11.32 9.90 -28.41
N ASP A 523 11.68 11.13 -28.02
CA ASP A 523 12.05 11.46 -26.65
C ASP A 523 10.96 12.29 -25.96
N PHE A 524 10.19 11.64 -25.07
CA PHE A 524 9.16 12.29 -24.26
C PHE A 524 9.67 12.77 -22.89
N SER A 525 10.98 12.69 -22.59
CA SER A 525 11.52 12.91 -21.23
C SER A 525 11.21 14.30 -20.65
N THR A 526 10.99 15.31 -21.49
CA THR A 526 10.60 16.68 -21.08
C THR A 526 9.08 16.88 -20.92
N TRP A 527 8.28 15.89 -21.33
CA TRP A 527 6.82 15.96 -21.40
C TRP A 527 6.11 14.97 -20.46
N THR A 528 6.80 13.92 -19.98
CA THR A 528 6.26 12.88 -19.10
C THR A 528 5.42 13.42 -17.95
N GLU A 529 5.92 14.42 -17.21
CA GLU A 529 5.26 15.00 -16.03
C GLU A 529 4.02 15.86 -16.35
N ILE A 530 3.82 16.24 -17.61
CA ILE A 530 2.65 17.00 -18.07
C ILE A 530 1.76 16.21 -19.04
N HIS A 531 2.02 14.91 -19.19
CA HIS A 531 1.21 14.01 -20.00
C HIS A 531 -0.24 13.96 -19.47
N PRO A 532 -1.28 14.32 -20.28
CA PRO A 532 -2.65 14.36 -19.79
C PRO A 532 -3.22 13.03 -19.27
N GLY A 533 -2.66 11.89 -19.68
CA GLY A 533 -3.03 10.56 -19.19
C GLY A 533 -2.39 10.16 -17.85
N GLY A 534 -1.34 10.86 -17.41
CA GLY A 534 -0.54 10.54 -16.21
C GLY A 534 0.90 10.14 -16.52
N THR A 535 1.84 10.51 -15.64
CA THR A 535 3.30 10.28 -15.78
C THR A 535 3.64 8.79 -15.89
N GLU A 536 2.97 7.95 -15.08
CA GLU A 536 3.33 6.54 -14.85
C GLU A 536 3.36 5.69 -16.13
N TRP A 537 2.50 5.96 -17.10
CA TRP A 537 2.47 5.23 -18.38
C TRP A 537 3.79 5.37 -19.15
N LEU A 538 4.33 6.59 -19.25
CA LEU A 538 5.56 6.86 -19.98
C LEU A 538 6.80 6.41 -19.19
N ASP A 539 6.77 6.51 -17.85
CA ASP A 539 7.81 5.96 -16.98
C ASP A 539 7.95 4.43 -17.09
N ILE A 540 6.83 3.71 -17.12
CA ILE A 540 6.82 2.24 -17.27
C ILE A 540 7.41 1.79 -18.59
N THR A 541 7.11 2.52 -19.67
CA THR A 541 7.34 2.10 -21.05
C THR A 541 8.60 2.68 -21.69
N LYS A 542 9.41 3.43 -20.94
CA LYS A 542 10.67 3.98 -21.44
C LYS A 542 11.58 2.86 -21.94
N GLY A 543 12.10 2.98 -23.17
CA GLY A 543 12.92 1.97 -23.81
C GLY A 543 12.14 0.86 -24.52
N THR A 544 10.82 0.97 -24.71
CA THR A 544 9.97 -0.03 -25.40
C THR A 544 9.30 0.52 -26.66
N ASP A 545 8.80 -0.39 -27.50
CA ASP A 545 7.83 -0.09 -28.55
C ASP A 545 6.43 0.01 -27.92
N ILE A 546 5.84 1.19 -28.04
CA ILE A 546 4.54 1.57 -27.49
C ILE A 546 3.50 1.84 -28.58
N THR A 547 3.72 1.37 -29.82
CA THR A 547 2.84 1.64 -30.96
C THR A 547 1.39 1.23 -30.69
N GLU A 548 1.18 -0.03 -30.28
CA GLU A 548 -0.13 -0.58 -29.98
C GLU A 548 -0.80 0.18 -28.82
N ALA A 549 -0.03 0.55 -27.80
CA ALA A 549 -0.52 1.34 -26.67
C ALA A 549 -0.94 2.76 -27.10
N PHE A 550 -0.10 3.43 -27.88
CA PHE A 550 -0.36 4.75 -28.43
C PHE A 550 -1.61 4.74 -29.32
N GLU A 551 -1.77 3.71 -30.15
CA GLU A 551 -2.90 3.58 -31.05
C GLU A 551 -4.21 3.27 -30.30
N ALA A 552 -4.21 2.31 -29.38
CA ALA A 552 -5.41 1.93 -28.62
C ALA A 552 -5.92 3.06 -27.70
N HIS A 553 -5.02 3.78 -27.03
CA HIS A 553 -5.41 4.74 -25.99
C HIS A 553 -5.78 6.13 -26.53
N HIS A 554 -5.32 6.51 -27.73
CA HIS A 554 -5.53 7.85 -28.29
C HIS A 554 -6.55 7.90 -29.45
N VAL A 555 -7.84 8.05 -29.12
CA VAL A 555 -8.92 8.20 -30.13
C VAL A 555 -8.83 9.53 -30.91
N SER A 556 -8.32 10.61 -30.29
CA SER A 556 -8.21 11.94 -30.93
C SER A 556 -6.93 12.09 -31.78
N LYS A 557 -6.93 13.01 -32.75
CA LYS A 557 -5.75 13.33 -33.58
C LYS A 557 -4.71 14.25 -32.92
N ILE A 558 -4.95 14.74 -31.70
CA ILE A 558 -4.04 15.69 -31.05
C ILE A 558 -2.67 15.07 -30.76
N PRO A 559 -2.56 13.84 -30.18
CA PRO A 559 -1.27 13.19 -29.94
C PRO A 559 -0.48 12.92 -31.22
N GLU A 560 -1.12 12.42 -32.28
CA GLU A 560 -0.51 12.21 -33.60
C GLU A 560 0.13 13.51 -34.13
N ALA A 561 -0.58 14.64 -34.02
CA ALA A 561 -0.06 15.95 -34.45
C ALA A 561 1.06 16.51 -33.56
N MET A 562 1.22 16.00 -32.33
CA MET A 562 2.26 16.40 -31.37
C MET A 562 3.57 15.60 -31.54
N LEU A 563 3.53 14.39 -32.10
CA LEU A 563 4.70 13.50 -32.23
C LEU A 563 5.92 14.17 -32.87
N LYS A 564 5.71 15.01 -33.90
CA LYS A 564 6.76 15.78 -34.59
C LYS A 564 7.62 16.66 -33.68
N ASN A 565 7.11 17.03 -32.49
CA ASN A 565 7.83 17.87 -31.53
C ASN A 565 8.85 17.07 -30.70
N PHE A 566 8.77 15.74 -30.73
CA PHE A 566 9.56 14.80 -29.91
C PHE A 566 10.36 13.79 -30.76
N HIS A 567 10.20 13.83 -32.08
CA HIS A 567 10.86 12.92 -33.02
C HIS A 567 12.38 13.09 -32.99
N VAL A 568 13.10 11.97 -32.89
CA VAL A 568 14.57 11.91 -32.91
C VAL A 568 15.08 11.40 -34.25
N LYS A 569 14.70 10.18 -34.64
CA LYS A 569 15.14 9.48 -35.87
C LYS A 569 14.29 8.22 -36.12
N ALA A 570 14.36 7.69 -37.34
CA ALA A 570 13.90 6.33 -37.63
C ALA A 570 14.68 5.27 -36.81
N ALA A 571 13.99 4.19 -36.44
CA ALA A 571 14.55 3.05 -35.72
C ALA A 571 15.47 2.21 -36.63
N SER A 572 16.54 1.67 -36.06
CA SER A 572 17.56 0.90 -36.79
C SER A 572 17.20 -0.58 -37.05
N THR A 573 16.09 -1.05 -36.47
CA THR A 573 15.68 -2.47 -36.47
C THR A 573 14.21 -2.64 -36.87
N ARG A 574 13.84 -3.82 -37.41
CA ARG A 574 12.44 -4.19 -37.64
C ARG A 574 11.68 -4.29 -36.30
N ARG A 575 10.43 -3.81 -36.25
CA ARG A 575 9.50 -4.00 -35.10
C ARG A 575 9.36 -5.47 -34.70
N ASN A 576 9.30 -5.76 -33.40
CA ASN A 576 8.96 -7.09 -32.88
C ASN A 576 7.50 -7.12 -32.39
N SER A 577 6.56 -6.92 -33.32
CA SER A 577 5.12 -6.97 -33.07
C SER A 577 4.44 -7.83 -34.14
N PRO A 578 3.43 -8.65 -33.79
CA PRO A 578 2.64 -9.39 -34.77
C PRO A 578 1.70 -8.51 -35.61
N TYR A 579 1.49 -7.23 -35.26
CA TYR A 579 0.39 -6.41 -35.79
C TYR A 579 0.82 -5.15 -36.57
N THR A 580 -0.12 -4.63 -37.35
CA THR A 580 -0.01 -3.47 -38.25
C THR A 580 -1.21 -2.53 -38.10
N PHE A 581 -1.05 -1.28 -38.52
CA PHE A 581 -2.05 -0.20 -38.41
C PHE A 581 -2.22 0.55 -39.75
N LYS A 582 -2.61 -0.17 -40.82
CA LYS A 582 -2.87 0.41 -42.14
C LYS A 582 -3.96 1.48 -42.06
N GLU A 583 -3.82 2.62 -42.75
CA GLU A 583 -4.78 3.75 -42.67
C GLU A 583 -6.19 3.42 -43.23
N ASP A 584 -6.23 2.51 -44.20
CA ASP A 584 -7.42 1.88 -44.77
C ASP A 584 -7.79 0.55 -44.09
N GLY A 585 -6.97 0.08 -43.13
CA GLY A 585 -7.23 -1.11 -42.32
C GLY A 585 -8.45 -0.99 -41.41
N PHE A 586 -8.86 -2.13 -40.87
CA PHE A 586 -10.05 -2.27 -40.03
C PHE A 586 -9.97 -1.36 -38.80
N TYR A 587 -8.89 -1.44 -38.03
CA TYR A 587 -8.79 -0.67 -36.78
C TYR A 587 -8.79 0.85 -37.02
N ARG A 588 -7.99 1.33 -37.99
CA ARG A 588 -7.92 2.78 -38.31
C ARG A 588 -9.25 3.31 -38.81
N THR A 589 -9.99 2.52 -39.59
CA THR A 589 -11.34 2.87 -40.05
C THR A 589 -12.34 2.92 -38.90
N LEU A 590 -12.35 1.93 -38.01
CA LEU A 590 -13.21 1.91 -36.82
C LEU A 590 -12.89 3.08 -35.88
N LYS A 591 -11.61 3.32 -35.56
CA LYS A 591 -11.11 4.42 -34.72
C LYS A 591 -11.54 5.79 -35.25
N ARG A 592 -11.56 5.99 -36.58
CA ARG A 592 -12.05 7.21 -37.22
C ARG A 592 -13.56 7.40 -36.99
N ARG A 593 -14.38 6.37 -37.22
CA ARG A 593 -15.84 6.41 -37.01
C ARG A 593 -16.22 6.63 -35.54
N VAL A 594 -15.56 5.92 -34.62
CA VAL A 594 -15.74 6.06 -33.16
C VAL A 594 -15.42 7.49 -32.71
N ARG A 595 -14.31 8.09 -33.19
CA ARG A 595 -13.97 9.49 -32.90
C ARG A 595 -15.09 10.46 -33.31
N GLU A 596 -15.67 10.27 -34.49
CA GLU A 596 -16.76 11.12 -35.01
C GLU A 596 -18.05 10.96 -34.20
N ALA A 597 -18.39 9.74 -33.79
CA ALA A 597 -19.56 9.48 -32.94
C ALA A 597 -19.39 10.08 -31.54
N LEU A 598 -18.25 9.83 -30.87
CA LEU A 598 -17.95 10.37 -29.54
C LEU A 598 -17.85 11.90 -29.51
N GLY A 599 -17.57 12.54 -30.66
CA GLY A 599 -17.57 14.00 -30.83
C GLY A 599 -18.95 14.62 -31.04
N LYS A 600 -19.93 13.84 -31.50
CA LYS A 600 -21.35 14.25 -31.63
C LYS A 600 -22.15 14.02 -30.35
N GLU A 601 -21.68 13.13 -29.47
CA GLU A 601 -22.37 12.80 -28.23
C GLU A 601 -22.27 13.93 -27.18
N PRO A 602 -23.39 14.36 -26.56
CA PRO A 602 -23.34 15.30 -25.45
C PRO A 602 -22.68 14.66 -24.22
N LYS A 603 -21.81 15.41 -23.53
CA LYS A 603 -21.19 14.94 -22.28
C LYS A 603 -22.28 14.68 -21.23
N PRO A 604 -22.34 13.50 -20.60
CA PRO A 604 -23.37 13.20 -19.60
C PRO A 604 -23.21 14.07 -18.36
N LYS A 605 -24.33 14.53 -17.78
CA LYS A 605 -24.36 15.37 -16.58
C LYS A 605 -23.83 14.65 -15.33
N VAL A 606 -24.04 13.34 -15.26
CA VAL A 606 -23.57 12.44 -14.20
C VAL A 606 -22.94 11.23 -14.87
N ASN A 607 -21.76 10.82 -14.42
CA ASN A 607 -21.15 9.57 -14.88
C ASN A 607 -21.58 8.43 -13.94
N MET A 608 -22.42 7.52 -14.45
CA MET A 608 -22.96 6.39 -13.69
C MET A 608 -21.93 5.31 -13.36
N SER A 609 -20.84 5.15 -14.14
CA SER A 609 -19.79 4.17 -13.81
C SER A 609 -19.13 4.52 -12.47
N LYS A 610 -18.92 5.82 -12.22
CA LYS A 610 -18.38 6.33 -10.95
C LYS A 610 -19.34 6.10 -9.78
N VAL A 611 -20.65 6.28 -10.01
CA VAL A 611 -21.68 6.04 -8.99
C VAL A 611 -21.72 4.56 -8.61
N TYR A 612 -21.69 3.66 -9.59
CA TYR A 612 -21.66 2.21 -9.31
C TYR A 612 -20.36 1.78 -8.63
N ALA A 613 -19.20 2.30 -9.03
CA ALA A 613 -17.92 2.03 -8.37
C ALA A 613 -17.95 2.40 -6.88
N ASP A 614 -18.43 3.61 -6.57
CA ASP A 614 -18.50 4.12 -5.19
C ASP A 614 -19.51 3.33 -4.34
N LEU A 615 -20.66 2.95 -4.94
CA LEU A 615 -21.69 2.17 -4.28
C LEU A 615 -21.25 0.72 -4.02
N LEU A 616 -20.62 0.07 -5.01
CA LEU A 616 -20.07 -1.27 -4.87
C LEU A 616 -19.03 -1.33 -3.75
N LEU A 617 -18.13 -0.33 -3.70
CA LEU A 617 -17.17 -0.19 -2.61
C LEU A 617 -17.90 -0.02 -1.27
N LEU A 618 -18.87 0.88 -1.17
CA LEU A 618 -19.63 1.10 0.07
C LEU A 618 -20.32 -0.18 0.56
N VAL A 619 -20.92 -0.96 -0.34
CA VAL A 619 -21.56 -2.24 0.00
C VAL A 619 -20.51 -3.29 0.41
N ALA A 620 -19.38 -3.41 -0.31
CA ALA A 620 -18.30 -4.32 0.04
C ALA A 620 -17.74 -4.04 1.45
N LEU A 621 -17.49 -2.76 1.76
CA LEU A 621 -17.02 -2.31 3.07
C LEU A 621 -18.07 -2.56 4.17
N THR A 622 -19.33 -2.19 3.94
CA THR A 622 -20.40 -2.35 4.94
C THR A 622 -20.68 -3.82 5.24
N THR A 623 -20.74 -4.66 4.21
CA THR A 623 -20.92 -6.11 4.39
C THR A 623 -19.70 -6.77 5.04
N ALA A 624 -18.47 -6.30 4.78
CA ALA A 624 -17.26 -6.78 5.46
C ALA A 624 -17.32 -6.51 6.97
N VAL A 625 -17.73 -5.30 7.36
CA VAL A 625 -17.90 -4.91 8.76
C VAL A 625 -18.94 -5.80 9.44
N LEU A 626 -20.14 -5.93 8.87
CA LEU A 626 -21.21 -6.77 9.42
C LEU A 626 -20.84 -8.25 9.49
N ALA A 627 -20.15 -8.76 8.47
CA ALA A 627 -19.61 -10.13 8.45
C ALA A 627 -18.68 -10.39 9.62
N THR A 628 -17.81 -9.42 9.90
CA THR A 628 -16.86 -9.51 11.01
C THR A 628 -17.61 -9.42 12.33
N SER A 629 -18.51 -8.44 12.50
CA SER A 629 -19.30 -8.20 13.74
C SER A 629 -20.03 -9.44 14.21
N TRP A 630 -20.67 -10.15 13.28
CA TRP A 630 -21.50 -11.31 13.58
C TRP A 630 -20.75 -12.65 13.41
N GLY A 631 -19.45 -12.62 13.09
CA GLY A 631 -18.67 -13.83 12.79
C GLY A 631 -19.23 -14.63 11.60
N SER A 632 -19.95 -13.97 10.69
CA SER A 632 -20.73 -14.61 9.64
C SER A 632 -19.93 -14.80 8.37
N PHE A 633 -19.46 -16.03 8.13
CA PHE A 633 -18.82 -16.42 6.88
C PHE A 633 -19.74 -16.25 5.65
N GLY A 634 -21.07 -16.31 5.82
CA GLY A 634 -22.02 -16.02 4.73
C GLY A 634 -21.99 -14.56 4.28
N LEU A 635 -21.97 -13.62 5.23
CA LEU A 635 -21.78 -12.19 4.92
C LEU A 635 -20.35 -11.91 4.44
N ALA A 636 -19.36 -12.69 4.88
CA ALA A 636 -17.98 -12.57 4.40
C ALA A 636 -17.87 -13.00 2.93
N THR A 637 -18.53 -14.09 2.52
CA THR A 637 -18.64 -14.47 1.10
C THR A 637 -19.36 -13.41 0.27
N LEU A 638 -20.44 -12.82 0.80
CA LEU A 638 -21.17 -11.72 0.13
C LEU A 638 -20.29 -10.46 -0.04
N SER A 639 -19.54 -10.09 0.99
CA SER A 639 -18.55 -9.02 0.93
C SER A 639 -17.44 -9.34 -0.08
N GLY A 640 -17.00 -10.59 -0.17
CA GLY A 640 -16.07 -11.06 -1.19
C GLY A 640 -16.61 -10.89 -2.62
N LEU A 641 -17.88 -11.18 -2.86
CA LEU A 641 -18.52 -10.94 -4.16
C LEU A 641 -18.56 -9.44 -4.51
N PHE A 642 -18.96 -8.58 -3.57
CA PHE A 642 -18.96 -7.13 -3.79
C PHE A 642 -17.54 -6.53 -3.92
N LEU A 643 -16.54 -7.09 -3.25
CA LEU A 643 -15.14 -6.73 -3.44
C LEU A 643 -14.66 -7.12 -4.85
N CYS A 644 -15.00 -8.33 -5.33
CA CYS A 644 -14.72 -8.75 -6.71
C CYS A 644 -15.34 -7.76 -7.73
N PHE A 645 -16.63 -7.45 -7.58
CA PHE A 645 -17.31 -6.47 -8.43
C PHE A 645 -16.66 -5.08 -8.36
N THR A 646 -16.24 -4.63 -7.17
CA THR A 646 -15.51 -3.37 -6.97
C THR A 646 -14.18 -3.35 -7.73
N VAL A 647 -13.42 -4.46 -7.68
CA VAL A 647 -12.14 -4.62 -8.39
C VAL A 647 -12.33 -4.65 -9.91
N ILE A 648 -13.34 -5.35 -10.42
CA ILE A 648 -13.65 -5.40 -11.86
C ILE A 648 -14.12 -4.02 -12.36
N THR A 649 -14.97 -3.32 -11.60
CA THR A 649 -15.36 -1.95 -11.92
C THR A 649 -14.18 -0.96 -11.85
N ALA A 650 -13.18 -1.22 -11.00
CA ALA A 650 -11.96 -0.41 -10.92
C ALA A 650 -11.12 -0.45 -12.21
N HIS A 651 -11.20 -1.53 -12.98
CA HIS A 651 -10.41 -1.73 -14.20
C HIS A 651 -10.73 -0.72 -15.30
N ASN A 652 -12.01 -0.39 -15.49
CA ASN A 652 -12.47 0.74 -16.32
C ASN A 652 -11.79 2.09 -15.98
N PHE A 653 -11.28 2.26 -14.75
CA PHE A 653 -10.68 3.52 -14.30
C PHE A 653 -9.16 3.61 -14.41
N PHE A 654 -8.40 2.51 -14.43
CA PHE A 654 -6.94 2.61 -14.60
C PHE A 654 -6.53 2.85 -16.06
N HIS A 655 -7.36 2.49 -17.03
CA HIS A 655 -7.15 2.82 -18.45
C HIS A 655 -7.43 4.30 -18.75
N GLN A 656 -8.28 4.95 -17.95
CA GLN A 656 -8.54 6.39 -18.05
C GLN A 656 -7.38 7.22 -17.44
N LYS A 657 -7.45 8.55 -17.59
CA LYS A 657 -6.58 9.48 -16.85
C LYS A 657 -6.58 9.14 -15.36
N ASP A 658 -5.40 9.17 -14.74
CA ASP A 658 -5.20 8.93 -13.31
C ASP A 658 -6.29 9.56 -12.43
N ASN A 659 -6.96 8.72 -11.66
CA ASN A 659 -8.08 9.07 -10.81
C ASN A 659 -8.19 8.04 -9.68
N PHE A 660 -8.66 8.46 -8.50
CA PHE A 660 -8.58 7.61 -7.29
C PHE A 660 -9.37 6.29 -7.35
N ARG A 661 -10.30 6.10 -8.30
CA ARG A 661 -11.07 4.84 -8.42
C ARG A 661 -10.25 3.71 -9.03
N MET A 662 -9.15 4.01 -9.73
CA MET A 662 -8.20 2.98 -10.18
C MET A 662 -7.68 2.15 -8.99
N TYR A 663 -7.51 2.81 -7.84
CA TYR A 663 -7.00 2.22 -6.61
C TYR A 663 -8.01 1.33 -5.88
N TYR A 664 -9.27 1.29 -6.32
CA TYR A 664 -10.22 0.29 -5.81
C TYR A 664 -9.78 -1.13 -6.21
N PHE A 665 -9.05 -1.28 -7.32
CA PHE A 665 -8.42 -2.52 -7.75
C PHE A 665 -7.42 -3.04 -6.71
N ASP A 666 -6.73 -2.13 -6.03
CA ASP A 666 -5.67 -2.48 -5.08
C ASP A 666 -6.25 -3.04 -3.76
N LEU A 667 -7.57 -2.98 -3.50
CA LEU A 667 -8.16 -3.49 -2.27
C LEU A 667 -8.00 -5.01 -2.09
N CYS A 668 -7.64 -5.74 -3.14
CA CYS A 668 -7.63 -7.19 -3.18
C CYS A 668 -6.24 -7.86 -3.16
N LEU A 669 -5.21 -7.21 -2.61
CA LEU A 669 -3.80 -7.64 -2.66
C LEU A 669 -3.14 -7.59 -4.05
N MET A 670 -3.88 -7.30 -5.12
CA MET A 670 -3.31 -6.98 -6.43
C MET A 670 -2.83 -5.51 -6.48
N SER A 671 -2.34 -5.08 -7.63
CA SER A 671 -1.71 -3.76 -7.81
C SER A 671 -2.06 -3.23 -9.20
N SER A 672 -2.85 -2.17 -9.26
CA SER A 672 -3.25 -1.45 -10.48
C SER A 672 -2.06 -1.07 -11.35
N ARG A 673 -0.90 -0.74 -10.75
CA ARG A 673 0.35 -0.50 -11.49
C ARG A 673 0.90 -1.75 -12.19
N ASP A 674 0.88 -2.91 -11.53
CA ASP A 674 1.37 -4.15 -12.16
C ASP A 674 0.36 -4.70 -13.15
N TRP A 675 -0.93 -4.49 -12.89
CA TRP A 675 -2.03 -4.83 -13.78
C TRP A 675 -2.12 -3.90 -15.01
N ARG A 676 -1.70 -2.63 -14.90
CA ARG A 676 -1.39 -1.79 -16.07
C ARG A 676 -0.34 -2.44 -16.98
N ILE A 677 0.57 -3.26 -16.45
CA ILE A 677 1.53 -4.01 -17.27
C ILE A 677 0.93 -5.34 -17.76
N SER A 678 0.54 -6.25 -16.86
CA SER A 678 0.07 -7.59 -17.23
C SER A 678 -1.19 -7.54 -18.10
N HIS A 679 -2.12 -6.69 -17.72
CA HIS A 679 -3.41 -6.59 -18.38
C HIS A 679 -3.36 -5.53 -19.48
N ALA A 680 -3.07 -4.26 -19.16
CA ALA A 680 -3.27 -3.18 -20.13
C ALA A 680 -2.16 -3.03 -21.20
N LEU A 681 -0.91 -3.41 -20.92
CA LEU A 681 0.20 -3.33 -21.90
C LEU A 681 0.55 -4.69 -22.54
N SER A 682 0.20 -5.78 -21.88
CA SER A 682 0.47 -7.14 -22.37
C SER A 682 -0.81 -7.79 -22.90
N HIS A 683 -1.76 -8.18 -22.05
CA HIS A 683 -2.97 -8.89 -22.46
C HIS A 683 -3.89 -8.07 -23.40
N HIS A 684 -4.12 -6.77 -23.15
CA HIS A 684 -4.97 -5.91 -24.01
C HIS A 684 -4.36 -5.65 -25.39
N LEU A 685 -3.04 -5.61 -25.49
CA LEU A 685 -2.36 -5.29 -26.74
C LEU A 685 -2.01 -6.54 -27.56
N TYR A 686 -1.82 -7.68 -26.88
CA TYR A 686 -1.36 -8.94 -27.47
C TYR A 686 -2.05 -10.19 -26.87
N PRO A 687 -3.39 -10.21 -26.74
CA PRO A 687 -4.13 -11.27 -26.06
C PRO A 687 -3.85 -12.64 -26.67
N ASN A 688 -3.70 -13.66 -25.82
CA ASN A 688 -3.44 -15.05 -26.19
C ASN A 688 -2.15 -15.32 -27.02
N THR A 689 -1.30 -14.34 -27.27
CA THR A 689 -0.02 -14.49 -28.00
C THR A 689 1.14 -14.89 -27.06
N MET A 690 2.34 -15.13 -27.60
CA MET A 690 3.55 -15.25 -26.77
C MET A 690 3.89 -14.01 -25.93
N LEU A 691 3.36 -12.83 -26.28
CA LEU A 691 3.52 -11.59 -25.51
C LEU A 691 2.48 -11.45 -24.40
N ASP A 692 1.53 -12.37 -24.25
CA ASP A 692 0.56 -12.39 -23.17
C ASP A 692 1.18 -12.91 -21.85
N LEU A 693 1.31 -12.00 -20.88
CA LEU A 693 1.82 -12.30 -19.56
C LEU A 693 0.79 -13.08 -18.72
N GLU A 694 -0.50 -12.87 -18.91
CA GLU A 694 -1.55 -13.50 -18.09
C GLU A 694 -1.70 -14.98 -18.46
N VAL A 695 -1.51 -15.32 -19.74
CA VAL A 695 -1.29 -16.71 -20.20
C VAL A 695 0.00 -17.28 -19.62
N SER A 696 1.15 -16.64 -19.88
CA SER A 696 2.45 -17.24 -19.54
C SER A 696 2.70 -17.35 -18.03
N MET A 697 2.19 -16.43 -17.20
CA MET A 697 2.35 -16.40 -15.75
C MET A 697 1.73 -17.60 -15.03
N MET A 698 0.71 -18.24 -15.60
CA MET A 698 0.06 -19.42 -15.01
C MET A 698 0.72 -20.74 -15.42
N GLU A 699 1.54 -20.76 -16.48
CA GLU A 699 2.24 -21.96 -16.95
C GLU A 699 3.39 -22.36 -16.01
N PRO A 700 3.55 -23.64 -15.64
CA PRO A 700 2.90 -24.84 -16.22
C PRO A 700 1.60 -25.29 -15.52
N VAL A 701 1.09 -24.54 -14.54
CA VAL A 701 0.03 -25.00 -13.62
C VAL A 701 -1.36 -24.90 -14.26
N LEU A 702 -1.62 -23.82 -15.00
CA LEU A 702 -2.67 -23.74 -16.02
C LEU A 702 -1.97 -23.41 -17.34
N GLN A 703 -2.30 -24.16 -18.38
CA GLN A 703 -1.59 -24.09 -19.66
C GLN A 703 -2.62 -24.07 -20.77
N TRP A 704 -2.96 -22.88 -21.27
CA TRP A 704 -3.95 -22.72 -22.32
C TRP A 704 -3.37 -22.99 -23.71
N LEU A 705 -2.13 -22.59 -23.97
CA LEU A 705 -1.52 -22.80 -25.29
C LEU A 705 -1.46 -24.31 -25.65
N PRO A 706 -1.84 -24.71 -26.87
CA PRO A 706 -2.01 -26.11 -27.23
C PRO A 706 -0.64 -26.76 -27.50
N TYR A 707 -0.03 -27.34 -26.47
CA TYR A 707 1.18 -28.14 -26.59
C TYR A 707 0.86 -29.65 -26.66
N GLU A 708 1.45 -30.33 -27.64
CA GLU A 708 1.39 -31.80 -27.77
C GLU A 708 1.95 -32.52 -26.54
N SER A 709 2.87 -31.86 -25.82
CA SER A 709 3.53 -32.38 -24.62
C SER A 709 2.74 -32.17 -23.31
N LYS A 710 1.50 -31.62 -23.33
CA LYS A 710 0.71 -31.52 -22.09
C LYS A 710 0.38 -32.93 -21.56
N SER A 711 0.83 -33.22 -20.35
CA SER A 711 0.47 -34.46 -19.65
C SER A 711 -1.04 -34.53 -19.35
N THR A 712 -1.58 -35.74 -19.18
CA THR A 712 -2.97 -35.97 -18.71
C THR A 712 -3.28 -35.18 -17.43
N LEU A 713 -2.29 -35.03 -16.56
CA LEU A 713 -2.41 -34.29 -15.30
C LEU A 713 -2.60 -32.78 -15.57
N GLN A 714 -1.79 -32.16 -16.43
CA GLN A 714 -1.97 -30.75 -16.83
C GLN A 714 -3.30 -30.50 -17.56
N ARG A 715 -3.75 -31.46 -18.37
CA ARG A 715 -4.98 -31.34 -19.18
C ARG A 715 -6.27 -31.41 -18.35
N TYR A 716 -6.37 -32.37 -17.43
CA TYR A 716 -7.62 -32.68 -16.71
C TYR A 716 -7.51 -32.48 -15.20
N GLY A 717 -6.32 -32.60 -14.61
CA GLY A 717 -6.10 -32.25 -13.20
C GLY A 717 -6.27 -30.75 -12.96
N SER A 718 -5.98 -29.92 -13.97
CA SER A 718 -6.26 -28.47 -13.93
C SER A 718 -7.71 -28.15 -13.66
N TRP A 719 -8.66 -28.99 -14.07
CA TRP A 719 -10.08 -28.81 -13.76
C TRP A 719 -10.37 -28.93 -12.25
N LEU A 720 -9.59 -29.73 -11.52
CA LEU A 720 -9.74 -29.96 -10.08
C LEU A 720 -9.04 -28.87 -9.25
N TRP A 721 -7.87 -28.39 -9.67
CA TRP A 721 -7.14 -27.36 -8.92
C TRP A 721 -7.40 -25.91 -9.36
N SER A 722 -8.06 -25.69 -10.51
CA SER A 722 -8.45 -24.32 -10.94
C SER A 722 -9.22 -23.55 -9.86
N PRO A 723 -10.24 -24.11 -9.16
CA PRO A 723 -10.89 -23.43 -8.04
C PRO A 723 -9.93 -23.00 -6.91
N LEU A 724 -8.88 -23.77 -6.64
CA LEU A 724 -7.87 -23.45 -5.63
C LEU A 724 -6.91 -22.35 -6.10
N ILE A 725 -6.57 -22.34 -7.39
CA ILE A 725 -5.82 -21.25 -8.02
C ILE A 725 -6.64 -19.96 -7.99
N TYR A 726 -7.91 -19.99 -8.42
CA TYR A 726 -8.80 -18.83 -8.39
C TYR A 726 -8.89 -18.27 -6.96
N SER A 727 -9.11 -19.14 -5.96
CA SER A 727 -9.12 -18.79 -4.54
C SER A 727 -7.83 -18.16 -4.01
N SER A 728 -6.70 -18.29 -4.72
CA SER A 728 -5.38 -17.85 -4.27
C SER A 728 -4.69 -16.82 -5.19
N MET A 729 -5.23 -16.47 -6.36
CA MET A 729 -4.66 -15.49 -7.31
C MET A 729 -4.21 -14.18 -6.63
N PHE A 730 -5.06 -13.61 -5.79
CA PHE A 730 -4.80 -12.37 -5.04
C PHE A 730 -3.56 -12.49 -4.14
N HIS A 731 -3.44 -13.62 -3.44
CA HIS A 731 -2.28 -13.94 -2.61
C HIS A 731 -1.04 -14.25 -3.47
N GLY A 732 -1.21 -14.94 -4.60
CA GLY A 732 -0.15 -15.23 -5.56
C GLY A 732 0.47 -13.96 -6.15
N GLN A 733 -0.34 -12.96 -6.50
CA GLN A 733 0.15 -11.66 -6.95
C GLN A 733 0.92 -10.92 -5.86
N LEU A 734 0.52 -11.01 -4.59
CA LEU A 734 1.32 -10.48 -3.49
C LEU A 734 2.65 -11.25 -3.34
N ILE A 735 2.62 -12.58 -3.42
CA ILE A 735 3.81 -13.43 -3.33
C ILE A 735 4.80 -13.10 -4.46
N ILE A 736 4.35 -12.94 -5.72
CA ILE A 736 5.21 -12.54 -6.84
C ILE A 736 5.87 -11.18 -6.56
N ARG A 737 5.13 -10.19 -6.07
CA ARG A 737 5.70 -8.87 -5.73
C ARG A 737 6.69 -8.93 -4.57
N LEU A 738 6.41 -9.72 -3.54
CA LEU A 738 7.35 -9.99 -2.44
C LEU A 738 8.59 -10.75 -2.92
N SER A 739 8.45 -11.70 -3.85
CA SER A 739 9.57 -12.43 -4.46
C SER A 739 10.45 -11.53 -5.32
N LEU A 740 9.88 -10.58 -6.08
CA LEU A 740 10.65 -9.58 -6.81
C LEU A 740 11.47 -8.69 -5.87
N ILE A 741 10.92 -8.33 -4.71
CA ILE A 741 11.65 -7.58 -3.67
C ILE A 741 12.77 -8.44 -3.07
N PHE A 742 12.47 -9.68 -2.68
CA PHE A 742 13.45 -10.61 -2.10
C PHE A 742 14.64 -10.90 -3.02
N HIS A 743 14.43 -10.98 -4.34
CA HIS A 743 15.48 -11.19 -5.33
C HIS A 743 16.14 -9.89 -5.83
N GLY A 744 15.81 -8.72 -5.26
CA GLY A 744 16.41 -7.43 -5.62
C GLY A 744 16.00 -6.90 -7.00
N TYR A 745 14.87 -7.35 -7.56
CA TYR A 745 14.30 -6.79 -8.79
C TYR A 745 13.42 -5.56 -8.53
N LEU A 746 12.82 -5.45 -7.35
CA LEU A 746 12.11 -4.26 -6.87
C LEU A 746 12.76 -3.80 -5.56
N ASP A 747 13.12 -2.52 -5.47
CA ASP A 747 13.87 -2.00 -4.32
C ASP A 747 13.04 -2.08 -3.03
N ASN A 748 11.74 -1.76 -3.13
CA ASN A 748 10.86 -1.62 -1.97
C ASN A 748 9.38 -1.86 -2.32
N VAL A 749 8.60 -2.22 -1.30
CA VAL A 749 7.12 -2.22 -1.29
C VAL A 749 6.60 -0.83 -1.74
N ARG A 750 5.44 -0.71 -2.42
CA ARG A 750 5.02 0.53 -3.16
C ARG A 750 4.09 1.47 -2.37
N LYS A 751 3.22 2.24 -3.05
CA LYS A 751 2.09 3.02 -2.47
C LYS A 751 0.70 2.53 -2.95
N SER A 752 0.66 1.41 -3.69
CA SER A 752 -0.50 0.55 -3.99
C SER A 752 -0.81 -0.59 -2.97
N ASP A 753 0.05 -1.64 -2.86
CA ASP A 753 0.08 -2.79 -1.92
C ASP A 753 -0.42 -2.72 -0.43
N MET A 754 -0.76 -1.59 0.21
CA MET A 754 -1.50 -1.54 1.49
C MET A 754 -2.79 -0.72 1.45
N ILE A 755 -3.23 -0.31 0.26
CA ILE A 755 -4.66 -0.16 -0.01
C ILE A 755 -5.45 -1.44 0.36
N PRO A 756 -4.97 -2.69 0.14
CA PRO A 756 -5.65 -3.88 0.65
C PRO A 756 -5.90 -3.87 2.17
N LEU A 757 -5.09 -3.15 2.94
CA LEU A 757 -5.25 -3.06 4.40
C LEU A 757 -6.39 -2.11 4.81
N ILE A 758 -6.96 -1.31 3.90
CA ILE A 758 -8.13 -0.46 4.18
C ILE A 758 -9.34 -1.32 4.58
N LEU A 759 -9.55 -2.45 3.91
CA LEU A 759 -10.66 -3.36 4.18
C LEU A 759 -10.60 -4.03 5.57
N PRO A 760 -9.54 -4.76 5.96
CA PRO A 760 -9.43 -5.35 7.30
C PRO A 760 -9.33 -4.27 8.38
N SER A 761 -8.80 -3.08 8.06
CA SER A 761 -8.86 -1.94 8.96
C SER A 761 -10.31 -1.57 9.25
N LEU A 762 -11.11 -1.28 8.22
CA LEU A 762 -12.52 -0.91 8.41
C LEU A 762 -13.32 -2.02 9.09
N MET A 763 -13.06 -3.29 8.76
CA MET A 763 -13.62 -4.44 9.47
C MET A 763 -13.25 -4.41 10.96
N TYR A 764 -11.95 -4.32 11.31
CA TYR A 764 -11.50 -4.34 12.70
C TYR A 764 -12.04 -3.16 13.49
N PHE A 765 -12.02 -1.96 12.88
CA PHE A 765 -12.39 -0.70 13.53
C PHE A 765 -13.89 -0.45 13.58
N LEU A 766 -14.72 -1.04 12.72
CA LEU A 766 -16.17 -0.81 12.76
C LEU A 766 -16.97 -2.00 13.29
N SER A 767 -16.38 -3.21 13.30
CA SER A 767 -17.14 -4.42 13.62
C SER A 767 -17.24 -4.78 15.08
N GLY A 768 -16.24 -4.41 15.88
CA GLY A 768 -16.10 -4.82 17.27
C GLY A 768 -15.21 -6.01 17.53
N SER A 769 -14.93 -6.78 16.49
CA SER A 769 -14.34 -8.11 16.62
C SER A 769 -12.83 -8.10 16.90
N GLY A 770 -12.33 -9.18 17.48
CA GLY A 770 -10.90 -9.35 17.73
C GLY A 770 -10.08 -9.36 16.44
N LEU A 771 -8.80 -9.00 16.53
CA LEU A 771 -7.91 -8.96 15.37
C LEU A 771 -7.82 -10.33 14.66
N LEU A 772 -7.76 -11.44 15.42
CA LEU A 772 -7.75 -12.79 14.84
C LEU A 772 -9.04 -13.08 14.05
N GLN A 773 -10.21 -12.76 14.61
CA GLN A 773 -11.49 -12.90 13.90
C GLN A 773 -11.51 -12.03 12.64
N THR A 774 -11.05 -10.78 12.73
CA THR A 774 -10.97 -9.89 11.57
C THR A 774 -10.03 -10.40 10.48
N LEU A 775 -8.85 -10.89 10.84
CA LEU A 775 -7.89 -11.43 9.87
C LEU A 775 -8.41 -12.73 9.25
N VAL A 776 -9.14 -13.58 9.99
CA VAL A 776 -9.80 -14.78 9.47
C VAL A 776 -10.94 -14.40 8.53
N THR A 777 -11.83 -13.48 8.91
CA THR A 777 -12.92 -12.99 8.05
C THR A 777 -12.37 -12.26 6.83
N TRP A 778 -11.27 -11.52 6.94
CA TRP A 778 -10.66 -10.80 5.81
C TRP A 778 -9.96 -11.77 4.85
N SER A 779 -9.23 -12.76 5.38
CA SER A 779 -8.69 -13.85 4.56
C SER A 779 -9.80 -14.59 3.82
N TRP A 780 -10.95 -14.81 4.46
CA TRP A 780 -12.12 -15.41 3.81
C TRP A 780 -12.75 -14.52 2.74
N ILE A 781 -12.87 -13.21 2.99
CA ILE A 781 -13.33 -12.21 1.99
C ILE A 781 -12.37 -12.19 0.80
N LEU A 782 -11.06 -12.17 1.01
CA LEU A 782 -10.05 -12.20 -0.04
C LEU A 782 -10.08 -13.51 -0.82
N VAL A 783 -10.18 -14.67 -0.16
CA VAL A 783 -10.32 -15.98 -0.81
C VAL A 783 -11.59 -16.04 -1.64
N SER A 784 -12.72 -15.57 -1.11
CA SER A 784 -14.01 -15.53 -1.82
C SER A 784 -13.96 -14.57 -3.02
N ALA A 785 -13.41 -13.37 -2.83
CA ALA A 785 -13.25 -12.38 -3.88
C ALA A 785 -12.27 -12.85 -4.96
N SER A 786 -11.17 -13.51 -4.58
CA SER A 786 -10.20 -14.11 -5.50
C SER A 786 -10.85 -15.23 -6.30
N PHE A 787 -11.62 -16.10 -5.64
CA PHE A 787 -12.38 -17.16 -6.31
C PHE A 787 -13.36 -16.58 -7.35
N PHE A 788 -14.19 -15.60 -6.97
CA PHE A 788 -15.11 -14.96 -7.91
C PHE A 788 -14.39 -14.15 -9.00
N PHE A 789 -13.24 -13.55 -8.72
CA PHE A 789 -12.43 -12.83 -9.70
C PHE A 789 -11.74 -13.77 -10.68
N GLY A 790 -11.25 -14.94 -10.24
CA GLY A 790 -10.74 -15.97 -11.14
C GLY A 790 -11.84 -16.61 -11.97
N LEU A 791 -13.01 -16.85 -11.35
CA LEU A 791 -14.19 -17.36 -12.04
C LEU A 791 -14.68 -16.35 -13.11
N ILE A 792 -14.74 -15.04 -12.83
CA ILE A 792 -15.00 -14.03 -13.87
C ILE A 792 -13.83 -13.91 -14.86
N GLY A 793 -12.62 -13.60 -14.40
CA GLY A 793 -11.54 -13.12 -15.26
C GLY A 793 -10.85 -14.18 -16.11
N ILE A 794 -10.80 -15.44 -15.66
CA ILE A 794 -10.07 -16.52 -16.37
C ILE A 794 -11.03 -17.40 -17.19
N ASN A 795 -12.31 -17.49 -16.82
CA ASN A 795 -13.25 -18.38 -17.49
C ASN A 795 -13.96 -17.69 -18.66
N GLY A 796 -13.54 -17.97 -19.90
CA GLY A 796 -14.45 -17.68 -21.01
C GLY A 796 -14.14 -18.24 -22.39
N ALA A 797 -15.24 -18.25 -23.15
CA ALA A 797 -15.53 -18.88 -24.44
C ALA A 797 -15.52 -20.43 -24.51
N HIS A 798 -16.25 -21.18 -25.39
CA HIS A 798 -17.58 -21.09 -26.04
C HIS A 798 -18.03 -22.32 -26.92
N HIS A 799 -18.65 -23.44 -26.43
CA HIS A 799 -19.65 -24.17 -27.28
C HIS A 799 -20.62 -25.19 -26.58
N HIS A 800 -21.68 -25.52 -27.33
CA HIS A 800 -22.95 -26.16 -26.94
C HIS A 800 -22.96 -27.70 -27.09
N PRO A 801 -23.70 -28.48 -26.26
CA PRO A 801 -23.59 -29.94 -26.15
C PRO A 801 -24.12 -30.81 -27.33
N GLU A 802 -24.16 -30.32 -28.57
CA GLU A 802 -24.67 -31.10 -29.73
C GLU A 802 -23.75 -31.12 -30.97
N VAL A 803 -22.48 -30.74 -30.86
CA VAL A 803 -21.50 -30.89 -31.96
C VAL A 803 -20.39 -31.88 -31.59
N PHE A 804 -20.49 -33.05 -32.20
CA PHE A 804 -19.41 -34.04 -32.35
C PHE A 804 -18.76 -33.85 -33.75
N MET A 805 -17.60 -34.50 -33.96
CA MET A 805 -16.83 -34.56 -35.22
C MET A 805 -15.96 -33.31 -35.53
N ASP A 806 -14.79 -33.44 -36.15
CA ASP A 806 -14.26 -34.58 -36.90
C ASP A 806 -12.89 -35.10 -36.40
N GLY A 807 -12.68 -36.42 -36.44
CA GLY A 807 -11.45 -37.09 -35.98
C GLY A 807 -11.58 -38.07 -34.79
N ASP A 808 -12.78 -38.29 -34.26
CA ASP A 808 -13.01 -39.19 -33.13
C ASP A 808 -12.67 -40.66 -33.43
N THR A 809 -11.64 -41.18 -32.77
CA THR A 809 -11.52 -42.62 -32.46
C THR A 809 -11.22 -42.80 -30.97
N PRO A 810 -12.23 -43.12 -30.13
CA PRO A 810 -12.00 -43.36 -28.71
C PRO A 810 -11.28 -44.71 -28.52
N SER A 811 -9.97 -44.67 -28.24
CA SER A 811 -9.19 -45.84 -27.85
C SER A 811 -9.59 -46.29 -26.44
N PHE A 812 -10.59 -47.17 -26.40
CA PHE A 812 -11.31 -47.66 -25.23
C PHE A 812 -10.46 -48.58 -24.32
N HIS A 813 -9.30 -48.12 -23.82
CA HIS A 813 -8.32 -48.99 -23.11
C HIS A 813 -7.61 -48.40 -21.87
N VAL A 814 -8.05 -47.25 -21.32
CA VAL A 814 -7.49 -46.71 -20.05
C VAL A 814 -8.60 -46.29 -19.06
N LEU A 815 -9.66 -47.10 -18.92
CA LEU A 815 -10.83 -46.76 -18.08
C LEU A 815 -11.28 -47.88 -17.11
N THR A 816 -10.32 -48.56 -16.47
CA THR A 816 -10.60 -49.52 -15.38
C THR A 816 -10.24 -49.03 -13.97
N HIS A 817 -9.61 -47.86 -13.82
CA HIS A 817 -9.25 -47.29 -12.49
C HIS A 817 -9.84 -45.89 -12.19
N CYS A 818 -10.59 -45.27 -13.12
CA CYS A 818 -11.18 -43.93 -12.94
C CYS A 818 -12.72 -43.93 -12.84
N HIS A 819 -13.33 -45.06 -12.47
CA HIS A 819 -14.80 -45.18 -12.41
C HIS A 819 -15.45 -44.27 -11.35
N GLU A 820 -14.77 -44.04 -10.22
CA GLU A 820 -15.25 -43.12 -9.17
C GLU A 820 -15.04 -41.64 -9.55
N LEU A 821 -13.93 -41.30 -10.23
CA LEU A 821 -13.70 -39.93 -10.71
C LEU A 821 -14.70 -39.54 -11.81
N ALA A 822 -14.99 -40.46 -12.74
CA ALA A 822 -16.01 -40.27 -13.78
C ALA A 822 -17.42 -40.14 -13.18
N ARG A 823 -17.74 -40.91 -12.12
CA ARG A 823 -19.00 -40.74 -11.36
C ARG A 823 -19.06 -39.38 -10.67
N LEU A 824 -17.97 -38.87 -10.12
CA LEU A 824 -17.91 -37.53 -9.53
C LEU A 824 -18.14 -36.43 -10.57
N ILE A 825 -17.54 -36.55 -11.77
CA ILE A 825 -17.72 -35.59 -12.88
C ILE A 825 -19.14 -35.66 -13.46
N ILE A 826 -19.72 -36.86 -13.58
CA ILE A 826 -21.12 -37.04 -13.98
C ILE A 826 -22.07 -36.53 -12.89
N GLN A 827 -21.72 -36.65 -11.60
CA GLN A 827 -22.47 -36.01 -10.51
C GLN A 827 -22.37 -34.49 -10.57
N VAL A 828 -21.18 -33.89 -10.79
CA VAL A 828 -21.03 -32.43 -10.93
C VAL A 828 -21.86 -31.89 -12.10
N SER A 829 -21.83 -32.53 -13.28
CA SER A 829 -22.67 -32.13 -14.42
C SER A 829 -24.17 -32.38 -14.20
N SER A 830 -24.53 -33.42 -13.43
CA SER A 830 -25.92 -33.65 -12.99
C SER A 830 -26.39 -32.58 -11.99
N TRP A 831 -25.56 -32.21 -11.01
CA TRP A 831 -25.81 -31.12 -10.07
C TRP A 831 -25.98 -29.77 -10.79
N MET A 832 -25.18 -29.48 -11.82
CA MET A 832 -25.37 -28.30 -12.68
C MET A 832 -26.71 -28.33 -13.43
N LYS A 833 -27.13 -29.49 -13.96
CA LYS A 833 -28.48 -29.66 -14.56
C LYS A 833 -29.60 -29.51 -13.53
N THR A 834 -29.43 -29.99 -12.30
CA THR A 834 -30.40 -29.82 -11.21
C THR A 834 -30.51 -28.35 -10.77
N LEU A 835 -29.39 -27.65 -10.62
CA LEU A 835 -29.38 -26.20 -10.32
C LEU A 835 -30.10 -25.38 -11.40
N LYS A 836 -29.96 -25.75 -12.67
CA LYS A 836 -30.66 -25.13 -13.81
C LYS A 836 -32.20 -25.25 -13.73
N GLY A 837 -32.72 -26.24 -13.00
CA GLY A 837 -34.15 -26.42 -12.76
C GLY A 837 -34.67 -25.88 -11.42
N VAL A 838 -33.79 -25.60 -10.44
CA VAL A 838 -34.17 -25.12 -9.10
C VAL A 838 -34.19 -23.59 -9.00
N PHE A 839 -33.39 -22.89 -9.82
CA PHE A 839 -33.34 -21.42 -9.88
C PHE A 839 -33.79 -20.90 -11.25
N MET A 840 -35.10 -20.96 -11.51
CA MET A 840 -35.70 -20.49 -12.76
C MET A 840 -36.44 -19.16 -12.59
N ASP A 841 -35.67 -18.08 -12.63
CA ASP A 841 -36.09 -16.82 -13.25
C ASP A 841 -34.89 -16.22 -14.01
N GLY A 842 -35.13 -15.61 -15.18
CA GLY A 842 -34.08 -15.10 -16.07
C GLY A 842 -33.24 -14.00 -15.42
N ASP A 843 -33.86 -13.19 -14.55
CA ASP A 843 -33.15 -12.15 -13.81
C ASP A 843 -32.28 -12.70 -12.67
N THR A 844 -32.56 -13.91 -12.17
CA THR A 844 -31.68 -14.58 -11.20
C THR A 844 -30.41 -15.13 -11.88
N GLN A 845 -30.51 -15.60 -13.13
CA GLN A 845 -29.33 -16.02 -13.90
C GLN A 845 -28.40 -14.85 -14.23
N ARG A 846 -28.96 -13.68 -14.56
CA ARG A 846 -28.20 -12.43 -14.79
C ARG A 846 -27.41 -11.97 -13.56
N LEU A 847 -27.94 -12.18 -12.36
CA LEU A 847 -27.28 -11.81 -11.10
C LEU A 847 -26.14 -12.75 -10.68
N ILE A 848 -26.09 -13.98 -11.22
CA ILE A 848 -25.22 -15.08 -10.74
C ILE A 848 -24.22 -15.57 -11.81
N GLY A 849 -24.32 -15.11 -13.07
CA GLY A 849 -23.29 -15.34 -14.09
C GLY A 849 -21.98 -14.64 -13.74
N ILE A 850 -20.85 -15.36 -13.79
CA ILE A 850 -19.55 -14.91 -13.25
C ILE A 850 -18.43 -15.41 -14.22
N ASN A 851 -18.28 -14.81 -15.42
CA ASN A 851 -17.30 -15.15 -16.49
C ASN A 851 -16.98 -13.96 -17.45
N GLY A 852 -15.80 -13.99 -18.11
CA GLY A 852 -15.21 -13.03 -19.08
C GLY A 852 -14.13 -13.72 -19.96
N ALA A 853 -13.75 -13.16 -21.11
CA ALA A 853 -13.79 -13.97 -22.34
C ALA A 853 -12.53 -14.09 -23.23
N HIS A 854 -11.57 -14.96 -22.90
CA HIS A 854 -10.33 -15.13 -23.69
C HIS A 854 -9.80 -16.54 -23.95
N HIS A 855 -10.34 -17.62 -23.38
CA HIS A 855 -9.60 -18.90 -23.33
C HIS A 855 -10.39 -20.06 -23.93
N HIS A 856 -10.38 -20.20 -25.27
CA HIS A 856 -11.24 -21.17 -25.97
C HIS A 856 -10.66 -21.79 -27.26
N PRO A 857 -11.02 -23.05 -27.63
CA PRO A 857 -10.90 -23.58 -28.98
C PRO A 857 -11.24 -22.64 -30.16
N ASP A 858 -12.33 -21.87 -30.07
CA ASP A 858 -12.79 -20.93 -31.12
C ASP A 858 -12.31 -19.49 -30.93
N VAL A 859 -11.28 -19.24 -30.12
CA VAL A 859 -10.56 -17.97 -30.22
C VAL A 859 -9.13 -18.26 -30.61
N PHE A 860 -8.51 -17.34 -31.34
CA PHE A 860 -7.10 -17.47 -31.66
C PHE A 860 -6.30 -17.58 -30.36
N VAL A 861 -5.48 -18.63 -30.30
CA VAL A 861 -4.40 -18.75 -29.33
C VAL A 861 -3.09 -19.00 -30.07
N GLU A 862 -1.99 -18.56 -29.48
CA GLU A 862 -0.66 -18.83 -30.00
C GLU A 862 -0.46 -20.31 -30.35
N ARG A 863 0.25 -20.56 -31.45
CA ARG A 863 0.42 -21.84 -32.18
C ARG A 863 -0.68 -22.17 -33.18
N ASP A 864 -1.85 -21.54 -33.12
CA ASP A 864 -2.89 -21.71 -34.16
C ASP A 864 -2.48 -21.05 -35.47
N THR A 865 -3.14 -21.45 -36.57
CA THR A 865 -2.95 -20.83 -37.88
C THR A 865 -3.34 -19.34 -37.78
N PRO A 866 -2.42 -18.40 -38.00
CA PRO A 866 -2.77 -16.98 -37.95
C PRO A 866 -3.69 -16.61 -39.12
N GLY A 867 -4.55 -15.60 -38.92
CA GLY A 867 -5.25 -14.95 -40.03
C GLY A 867 -4.29 -14.28 -41.01
N GLU A 868 -4.73 -14.08 -42.25
CA GLU A 868 -3.87 -13.50 -43.31
C GLU A 868 -3.57 -12.00 -43.09
N ASP A 869 -4.51 -11.24 -42.52
CA ASP A 869 -4.33 -9.81 -42.29
C ASP A 869 -3.93 -9.50 -40.84
N ALA A 870 -2.71 -9.00 -40.68
CA ALA A 870 -2.15 -8.58 -39.41
C ALA A 870 -2.68 -7.21 -38.93
N ASP A 871 -3.94 -6.86 -39.16
CA ASP A 871 -4.56 -5.66 -38.58
C ASP A 871 -4.76 -5.87 -37.07
N TRP A 872 -4.28 -4.93 -36.25
CA TRP A 872 -4.36 -5.06 -34.79
C TRP A 872 -5.79 -5.26 -34.27
N GLY A 873 -6.77 -4.58 -34.88
CA GLY A 873 -8.17 -4.66 -34.45
C GLY A 873 -8.82 -5.99 -34.81
N LEU A 874 -8.42 -6.62 -35.92
CA LEU A 874 -8.84 -7.99 -36.25
C LEU A 874 -8.24 -8.97 -35.24
N GLY A 875 -6.96 -8.84 -34.90
CA GLY A 875 -6.30 -9.66 -33.87
C GLY A 875 -6.96 -9.56 -32.49
N GLN A 876 -7.54 -8.42 -32.13
CA GLN A 876 -8.40 -8.32 -30.94
C GLN A 876 -9.70 -9.12 -31.11
N LEU A 877 -10.42 -8.98 -32.23
CA LEU A 877 -11.67 -9.71 -32.48
C LEU A 877 -11.49 -11.23 -32.60
N ASP A 878 -10.32 -11.70 -33.02
CA ASP A 878 -10.04 -13.13 -33.12
C ASP A 878 -9.81 -13.80 -31.75
N THR A 879 -9.44 -13.03 -30.72
CA THR A 879 -8.93 -13.53 -29.41
C THR A 879 -9.95 -13.44 -28.26
N LEU A 880 -11.13 -12.88 -28.51
CA LEU A 880 -12.18 -12.65 -27.49
C LEU A 880 -13.59 -12.81 -28.06
N ARG A 881 -14.59 -12.92 -27.18
CA ARG A 881 -16.02 -12.95 -27.55
C ARG A 881 -16.87 -12.25 -26.48
N ASP A 882 -17.92 -11.55 -26.87
CA ASP A 882 -18.79 -10.87 -25.90
C ASP A 882 -19.95 -11.75 -25.41
N ARG A 883 -20.47 -11.38 -24.23
CA ARG A 883 -21.71 -11.93 -23.64
C ARG A 883 -22.90 -10.98 -23.87
N PRO A 884 -23.92 -11.39 -24.64
CA PRO A 884 -25.08 -10.53 -24.91
C PRO A 884 -25.97 -10.34 -23.67
N ASP A 885 -25.88 -11.26 -22.69
CA ASP A 885 -26.72 -11.26 -21.49
C ASP A 885 -26.35 -10.16 -20.46
N ILE A 886 -25.19 -9.50 -20.63
CA ILE A 886 -24.68 -8.44 -19.73
C ILE A 886 -24.46 -7.08 -20.38
N GLN A 887 -24.32 -6.99 -21.71
CA GLN A 887 -24.03 -5.73 -22.41
C GLN A 887 -25.09 -4.65 -22.20
N SER A 888 -26.38 -5.01 -22.25
CA SER A 888 -27.51 -4.05 -22.16
C SER A 888 -27.75 -3.48 -20.76
N ASN A 889 -26.90 -3.81 -19.78
CA ASN A 889 -26.99 -3.31 -18.42
C ASN A 889 -25.61 -2.86 -17.91
N LEU A 890 -25.43 -1.54 -17.77
CA LEU A 890 -24.18 -0.93 -17.33
C LEU A 890 -23.63 -1.50 -16.00
N PHE A 891 -24.49 -1.93 -15.07
CA PHE A 891 -24.04 -2.56 -13.83
C PHE A 891 -23.45 -3.97 -14.07
N LEU A 892 -24.09 -4.78 -14.91
CA LEU A 892 -23.57 -6.11 -15.27
C LEU A 892 -22.30 -5.99 -16.12
N ALA A 893 -22.28 -5.05 -17.07
CA ALA A 893 -21.09 -4.78 -17.88
C ALA A 893 -19.88 -4.38 -17.01
N LEU A 894 -20.06 -3.48 -16.04
CA LEU A 894 -18.99 -3.04 -15.12
C LEU A 894 -18.58 -4.08 -14.08
N THR A 895 -19.38 -5.11 -13.82
CA THR A 895 -19.09 -6.12 -12.79
C THR A 895 -18.70 -7.49 -13.35
N GLN A 896 -18.84 -7.71 -14.66
CA GLN A 896 -18.56 -9.00 -15.33
C GLN A 896 -17.75 -8.84 -16.64
N PHE A 897 -16.99 -7.75 -16.79
CA PHE A 897 -16.25 -7.39 -18.03
C PHE A 897 -17.10 -7.47 -19.31
N GLY A 898 -18.29 -6.85 -19.28
CA GLY A 898 -19.09 -6.66 -20.49
C GLY A 898 -18.47 -5.62 -21.42
N HIS A 899 -18.90 -5.62 -22.68
CA HIS A 899 -18.29 -4.83 -23.75
C HIS A 899 -16.81 -5.14 -24.04
N HIS A 900 -16.41 -6.40 -23.85
CA HIS A 900 -15.02 -6.84 -23.89
C HIS A 900 -14.31 -6.43 -25.18
N ALA A 901 -14.94 -6.66 -26.34
CA ALA A 901 -14.41 -6.30 -27.65
C ALA A 901 -14.11 -4.80 -27.78
N LEU A 902 -15.10 -3.96 -27.48
CA LEU A 902 -14.96 -2.51 -27.58
C LEU A 902 -14.04 -1.93 -26.50
N HIS A 903 -13.98 -2.57 -25.33
CA HIS A 903 -13.08 -2.18 -24.26
C HIS A 903 -11.62 -2.51 -24.61
N HIS A 904 -11.33 -3.64 -25.24
CA HIS A 904 -10.00 -3.92 -25.81
C HIS A 904 -9.62 -2.94 -26.92
N LEU A 905 -10.54 -2.64 -27.84
CA LEU A 905 -10.29 -1.75 -28.98
C LEU A 905 -10.16 -0.26 -28.58
N PHE A 906 -10.83 0.16 -27.50
CA PHE A 906 -10.91 1.57 -27.05
C PHE A 906 -10.89 1.70 -25.50
N PRO A 907 -9.85 1.23 -24.81
CA PRO A 907 -9.85 1.08 -23.34
C PRO A 907 -9.99 2.40 -22.56
N THR A 908 -9.71 3.54 -23.18
CA THR A 908 -9.88 4.87 -22.59
C THR A 908 -11.33 5.38 -22.61
N VAL A 909 -12.24 4.69 -23.31
CA VAL A 909 -13.66 5.04 -23.38
C VAL A 909 -14.41 4.35 -22.25
N ASP A 910 -15.00 5.16 -21.37
CA ASP A 910 -15.76 4.65 -20.22
C ASP A 910 -16.93 3.73 -20.64
N HIS A 911 -17.11 2.62 -19.92
CA HIS A 911 -18.15 1.61 -20.17
C HIS A 911 -19.57 2.19 -20.33
N SER A 912 -19.89 3.34 -19.70
CA SER A 912 -21.19 4.03 -19.89
C SER A 912 -21.45 4.58 -21.30
N ARG A 913 -20.47 4.43 -22.21
CA ARG A 913 -20.54 4.88 -23.62
C ARG A 913 -20.30 3.76 -24.64
N LEU A 914 -19.76 2.60 -24.23
CA LEU A 914 -19.34 1.53 -25.15
C LEU A 914 -20.53 0.91 -25.90
N GLU A 915 -21.66 0.64 -25.22
CA GLU A 915 -22.91 0.14 -25.83
C GLU A 915 -23.32 0.90 -27.11
N LYS A 916 -23.09 2.22 -27.16
CA LYS A 916 -23.47 3.08 -28.29
C LYS A 916 -22.57 2.92 -29.52
N LEU A 917 -21.43 2.24 -29.39
CA LEU A 917 -20.46 2.04 -30.45
C LEU A 917 -20.66 0.71 -31.20
N TYR A 918 -21.47 -0.23 -30.70
CA TYR A 918 -21.75 -1.49 -31.40
C TYR A 918 -22.29 -1.31 -32.82
N PRO A 919 -23.26 -0.42 -33.11
CA PRO A 919 -23.73 -0.24 -34.48
C PRO A 919 -22.60 0.13 -35.45
N ILE A 920 -21.62 0.92 -34.98
CA ILE A 920 -20.45 1.35 -35.75
C ILE A 920 -19.45 0.19 -35.92
N MET A 921 -19.24 -0.59 -34.86
CA MET A 921 -18.40 -1.80 -34.92
C MET A 921 -18.98 -2.81 -35.91
N MET A 922 -20.26 -3.15 -35.78
CA MET A 922 -20.96 -4.11 -36.64
C MET A 922 -21.01 -3.67 -38.11
N GLU A 923 -21.26 -2.37 -38.37
CA GLU A 923 -21.17 -1.80 -39.73
C GLU A 923 -19.75 -1.96 -40.31
N THR A 924 -18.72 -1.74 -39.50
CA THR A 924 -17.33 -1.89 -39.93
C THR A 924 -16.94 -3.36 -40.09
N CYS A 925 -17.37 -4.27 -39.21
CA CYS A 925 -17.17 -5.71 -39.38
C CYS A 925 -17.79 -6.20 -40.70
N LYS A 926 -19.02 -5.77 -41.00
CA LYS A 926 -19.71 -6.11 -42.25
C LYS A 926 -18.97 -5.61 -43.49
N GLU A 927 -18.41 -4.40 -43.47
CA GLU A 927 -17.63 -3.83 -44.57
C GLU A 927 -16.34 -4.62 -44.84
N PHE A 928 -15.65 -5.08 -43.79
CA PHE A 928 -14.43 -5.87 -43.89
C PHE A 928 -14.67 -7.39 -44.05
N GLY A 929 -15.94 -7.81 -44.12
CA GLY A 929 -16.31 -9.22 -44.25
C GLY A 929 -15.88 -10.06 -43.05
N ILE A 930 -16.13 -9.53 -41.84
CA ILE A 930 -15.86 -10.14 -40.55
C ILE A 930 -17.19 -10.52 -39.89
N GLU A 931 -17.34 -11.81 -39.56
CA GLU A 931 -18.47 -12.29 -38.77
C GLU A 931 -18.15 -12.17 -37.29
N TYR A 932 -18.86 -11.27 -36.60
CA TYR A 932 -18.70 -11.07 -35.16
C TYR A 932 -19.70 -11.94 -34.40
N GLU A 933 -19.20 -12.85 -33.57
CA GLU A 933 -20.01 -13.73 -32.75
C GLU A 933 -20.12 -13.27 -31.29
N GLU A 934 -21.30 -13.45 -30.72
CA GLU A 934 -21.59 -13.32 -29.29
C GLU A 934 -22.12 -14.66 -28.80
N LYS A 935 -21.72 -15.09 -27.59
CA LYS A 935 -22.00 -16.47 -27.14
C LYS A 935 -22.27 -16.52 -25.62
N SER A 936 -22.84 -17.63 -25.12
CA SER A 936 -23.46 -17.64 -23.78
C SER A 936 -22.49 -17.92 -22.62
N ILE A 937 -22.93 -17.61 -21.39
CA ILE A 937 -22.27 -17.94 -20.12
C ILE A 937 -21.88 -19.43 -19.99
N TRP A 938 -22.74 -20.35 -20.46
CA TRP A 938 -22.48 -21.79 -20.32
C TRP A 938 -21.44 -22.28 -21.33
N ASP A 939 -21.51 -21.74 -22.54
CA ASP A 939 -20.48 -21.95 -23.54
C ASP A 939 -19.14 -21.41 -23.01
N MET A 940 -19.14 -20.23 -22.36
CA MET A 940 -17.94 -19.65 -21.76
C MET A 940 -17.29 -20.51 -20.68
N LEU A 941 -18.09 -21.19 -19.86
CA LEU A 941 -17.58 -22.10 -18.84
C LEU A 941 -17.02 -23.40 -19.46
N SER A 942 -17.75 -24.01 -20.41
CA SER A 942 -17.36 -25.32 -20.97
C SER A 942 -16.04 -25.23 -21.73
N GLY A 943 -15.91 -24.21 -22.56
CA GLY A 943 -14.81 -24.10 -23.50
C GLY A 943 -13.45 -23.76 -22.88
N GLN A 944 -13.43 -23.07 -21.73
CA GLN A 944 -12.20 -22.85 -20.97
C GLN A 944 -11.54 -24.17 -20.52
N PHE A 945 -12.34 -25.11 -20.00
CA PHE A 945 -11.85 -26.43 -19.62
C PHE A 945 -11.45 -27.26 -20.84
N GLN A 946 -12.12 -27.08 -21.98
CA GLN A 946 -11.69 -27.66 -23.26
C GLN A 946 -10.33 -27.09 -23.70
N GLN A 947 -10.08 -25.78 -23.58
CA GLN A 947 -8.80 -25.15 -23.94
C GLN A 947 -7.64 -25.65 -23.06
N LEU A 948 -7.87 -25.82 -21.76
CA LEU A 948 -6.89 -26.45 -20.86
C LEU A 948 -6.55 -27.88 -21.30
N ALA A 949 -7.58 -28.65 -21.69
CA ALA A 949 -7.42 -30.03 -22.17
C ALA A 949 -6.91 -30.16 -23.62
N ARG A 950 -6.89 -29.08 -24.40
CA ARG A 950 -6.50 -29.06 -25.82
C ARG A 950 -4.98 -29.15 -26.01
N THR A 951 -4.54 -30.03 -26.89
CA THR A 951 -3.11 -30.31 -27.16
C THR A 951 -2.68 -29.96 -28.58
N THR A 952 -3.63 -29.80 -29.49
CA THR A 952 -3.41 -29.53 -30.92
C THR A 952 -3.81 -28.10 -31.26
N PRO A 953 -3.00 -27.40 -32.07
CA PRO A 953 -3.40 -26.15 -32.69
C PRO A 953 -4.67 -26.30 -33.54
N ASN A 954 -5.42 -25.20 -33.67
CA ASN A 954 -6.60 -25.12 -34.54
C ASN A 954 -6.12 -24.68 -35.93
N PRO A 955 -6.37 -25.47 -36.99
CA PRO A 955 -6.03 -25.07 -38.36
C PRO A 955 -6.92 -23.94 -38.88
N HIS A 956 -8.10 -23.73 -38.30
CA HIS A 956 -9.16 -22.82 -38.73
C HIS A 956 -9.74 -22.01 -37.54
N PRO A 957 -8.94 -21.16 -36.87
CA PRO A 957 -9.46 -20.23 -35.86
C PRO A 957 -10.30 -19.11 -36.51
N PRO A 958 -10.97 -18.24 -35.73
CA PRO A 958 -11.61 -17.04 -36.27
C PRO A 958 -10.65 -16.19 -37.09
N GLY A 959 -11.19 -15.45 -38.06
CA GLY A 959 -10.40 -14.64 -38.99
C GLY A 959 -9.68 -15.44 -40.08
N TYR A 960 -9.56 -16.77 -39.95
CA TYR A 960 -9.02 -17.63 -40.99
C TYR A 960 -9.91 -17.66 -42.24
N LYS A 961 -9.30 -17.40 -43.40
CA LYS A 961 -9.90 -17.60 -44.72
C LYS A 961 -9.06 -18.67 -45.44
N PRO A 962 -9.67 -19.75 -45.95
CA PRO A 962 -8.97 -20.88 -46.56
C PRO A 962 -8.43 -20.61 -47.97
#